data_AF-A0A7C9II88-F1
#
_entry.id   AF-A0A7C9II88-F1
#
_cell.length_a   1.000
_cell.length_b   1.000
_cell.length_c   1.000
_cell.angle_alpha   90.00
_cell.angle_beta   90.00
_cell.angle_gamma   90.00
#
_symmetry.space_group_name_H-M   'P 1'
#
loop_
_entity.id
_entity.type
_entity.pdbx_description
1 polymer ?
#
loop_
_entity_poly.entity_id
_entity_poly.type
_entity_poly.pdbx_seq_one_letter_code
_entity_poly.pdbx_strand_id
1 'polypeptide(L)'
;MSGKVEFLSSMRPVLPQGSYRLTAEHAVAALGSATPPYRNAIEFHVGEPVRALLPTDLHSVYPPKGASGAFEGHLPHIVLMRPTLPWDMSLTDAPRSETDEASAIALLVIGAGDEGAVDIRNVDGRREITFDGALFRRIAPTADDLNWIAHVRRVDTGAKETPFFMSDGTFAVVLANRFPETPDPARPKATGRNHAVLVSLAGKKDLLAADAASKPKTSEPTVTLDLLADWQFSSTGEAGLAGEAAALSGGPYAIPLAAPAGDEDAEQAHVRDAFAKGYCALPHAMRHGDRTVSWYRGPLTPVDYAGPDAQTVFRGSPDAALRYDPQDGMFDTSYAAAFQLGRLLALQDKGFATAMRRFRDTVRADMNALAGRKMTGGLLGGDIGQSERRQMAEALAKGDAPVPDADRYSGGVWLPGGKDGQEKTGVALDPPAEVSRWLARLMLLYRVPYDYLVPDARLLPDRSLRFFQVDPNWLKCLLEGACSVGRVTSGDQMIDEWIRARFMDTALADAPDVRSRAPEAEPKIAPAAKGTQPDAVKKQRQVALKWPLSGFLMKSPLVAHWNGLEMHAKIGETPALPLRIDRIAPDTLICIFDGALSEVEICPPAEAVYHGAEKGTGGYFKSVLRDPETGAPHGKEAPGFRVPMRGADGRVIDMPRLGKGLASLAKASPSFGSGDLALQLTEAAQTIVRWVKAP
;
A
#
# COMPACT_ATOMS: atom_id res chain seq x y z
N MET A 1 -14.83 -12.27 -7.92
CA MET A 1 -14.29 -11.19 -7.07
C MET A 1 -13.24 -11.82 -6.18
N SER A 2 -11.99 -11.34 -6.22
CA SER A 2 -10.84 -11.96 -5.53
C SER A 2 -10.56 -11.31 -4.15
N GLY A 3 -11.58 -10.74 -3.51
CA GLY A 3 -11.51 -10.17 -2.16
C GLY A 3 -12.91 -10.09 -1.57
N LYS A 4 -13.07 -10.42 -0.29
CA LYS A 4 -14.37 -10.38 0.40
C LYS A 4 -14.72 -8.91 0.67
N VAL A 5 -15.61 -8.34 -0.14
CA VAL A 5 -16.15 -6.99 0.08
C VAL A 5 -17.46 -7.12 0.85
N GLU A 6 -17.55 -6.44 1.99
CA GLU A 6 -18.79 -6.36 2.78
C GLU A 6 -19.39 -4.95 2.66
N PHE A 7 -20.70 -4.89 2.46
CA PHE A 7 -21.45 -3.64 2.36
C PHE A 7 -22.38 -3.50 3.58
N LEU A 8 -22.27 -2.39 4.31
CA LEU A 8 -23.16 -2.07 5.43
C LEU A 8 -23.95 -0.81 5.10
N SER A 9 -25.21 -0.73 5.53
CA SER A 9 -26.06 0.42 5.19
C SER A 9 -25.62 1.72 5.87
N SER A 10 -25.10 1.66 7.10
CA SER A 10 -24.59 2.83 7.81
C SER A 10 -23.55 2.48 8.87
N MET A 11 -22.71 3.46 9.24
CA MET A 11 -21.86 3.40 10.43
C MET A 11 -21.95 4.72 11.15
N ARG A 12 -22.32 4.66 12.43
CA ARG A 12 -22.58 5.85 13.25
C ARG A 12 -21.37 6.15 14.13
N PRO A 13 -21.09 7.43 14.41
CA PRO A 13 -20.08 7.78 15.39
C PRO A 13 -20.49 7.27 16.78
N VAL A 14 -19.52 6.82 17.57
CA VAL A 14 -19.75 6.32 18.94
C VAL A 14 -20.29 7.43 19.85
N LEU A 15 -19.89 8.68 19.60
CA LEU A 15 -20.41 9.86 20.26
C LEU A 15 -21.07 10.76 19.21
N PRO A 16 -22.39 11.02 19.32
CA PRO A 16 -23.08 11.98 18.47
C PRO A 16 -22.51 13.40 18.54
N GLN A 17 -22.96 14.27 17.63
CA GLN A 17 -22.64 15.69 17.73
C GLN A 17 -23.23 16.28 19.01
N GLY A 18 -22.43 17.04 19.76
CA GLY A 18 -22.90 17.68 20.98
C GLY A 18 -21.78 18.13 21.92
N SER A 19 -22.22 18.72 23.03
CA SER A 19 -21.34 19.14 24.13
C SER A 19 -21.30 18.03 25.17
N TYR A 20 -20.10 17.51 25.44
CA TYR A 20 -19.87 16.42 26.36
C TYR A 20 -19.04 16.88 27.54
N ARG A 21 -19.26 16.25 28.69
CA ARG A 21 -18.48 16.46 29.90
C ARG A 21 -17.93 15.13 30.39
N LEU A 22 -16.62 14.95 30.29
CA LEU A 22 -15.94 13.78 30.83
C LEU A 22 -15.57 14.07 32.28
N THR A 23 -16.10 13.29 33.21
CA THR A 23 -15.74 13.37 34.63
C THR A 23 -14.84 12.21 35.02
N ALA A 24 -13.64 12.50 35.51
CA ALA A 24 -12.70 11.54 36.05
C ALA A 24 -12.70 11.61 37.57
N GLU A 25 -12.82 10.45 38.23
CA GLU A 25 -12.80 10.31 39.68
C GLU A 25 -11.69 9.34 40.09
N HIS A 26 -10.78 9.77 40.95
CA HIS A 26 -9.68 8.96 41.46
C HIS A 26 -9.77 8.85 42.98
N ALA A 27 -9.97 7.62 43.47
CA ALA A 27 -9.93 7.28 44.88
C ALA A 27 -8.65 6.49 45.20
N VAL A 28 -7.93 6.88 46.26
CA VAL A 28 -6.72 6.20 46.73
C VAL A 28 -7.03 5.45 48.02
N ALA A 29 -7.01 4.11 47.97
CA ALA A 29 -7.40 3.23 49.07
C ALA A 29 -6.33 3.05 50.17
N ALA A 30 -5.12 3.58 49.99
CA ALA A 30 -3.96 3.33 50.87
C ALA A 30 -3.90 4.23 52.12
N LEU A 31 -4.79 5.22 52.25
CA LEU A 31 -4.88 6.11 53.40
C LEU A 31 -6.26 5.92 54.02
N GLY A 32 -6.31 5.48 55.29
CA GLY A 32 -7.52 5.11 56.01
C GLY A 32 -8.70 6.07 55.79
N SER A 33 -9.91 5.48 55.74
CA SER A 33 -11.18 6.06 55.30
C SER A 33 -11.44 7.50 55.76
N ALA A 34 -11.10 8.49 54.93
CA ALA A 34 -11.68 9.85 54.98
C ALA A 34 -11.30 10.77 53.80
N THR A 35 -10.43 10.39 52.85
CA THR A 35 -10.04 11.31 51.77
C THR A 35 -11.10 11.35 50.66
N PRO A 36 -11.74 12.50 50.39
CA PRO A 36 -12.71 12.60 49.31
C PRO A 36 -12.00 12.35 47.97
N PRO A 37 -12.64 11.61 47.05
CA PRO A 37 -12.04 11.27 45.77
C PRO A 37 -11.74 12.52 44.95
N TYR A 38 -10.58 12.55 44.31
CA TYR A 38 -10.23 13.65 43.41
C TYR A 38 -11.13 13.56 42.18
N ARG A 39 -11.91 14.63 41.93
CA ARG A 39 -12.77 14.75 40.76
C ARG A 39 -12.27 15.85 39.85
N ASN A 40 -12.10 15.54 38.58
CA ASN A 40 -11.84 16.52 37.54
C ASN A 40 -12.85 16.34 36.41
N ALA A 41 -13.20 17.42 35.73
CA ALA A 41 -14.09 17.39 34.59
C ALA A 41 -13.47 18.14 33.42
N ILE A 42 -13.53 17.55 32.23
CA ILE A 42 -13.17 18.21 30.98
C ILE A 42 -14.43 18.29 30.14
N GLU A 43 -14.74 19.50 29.68
CA GLU A 43 -15.79 19.73 28.68
C GLU A 43 -15.15 19.71 27.29
N PHE A 44 -15.77 18.99 26.37
CA PHE A 44 -15.33 18.92 24.98
C PHE A 44 -16.54 18.85 24.05
N HIS A 45 -16.39 19.37 22.84
CA HIS A 45 -17.43 19.34 21.83
C HIS A 45 -17.08 18.31 20.77
N VAL A 46 -18.07 17.48 20.42
CA VAL A 46 -17.96 16.53 19.30
C VAL A 46 -18.71 17.14 18.12
N GLY A 47 -18.00 17.33 17.00
CA GLY A 47 -18.55 17.75 15.72
C GLY A 47 -18.87 19.24 15.61
N GLU A 48 -18.01 19.99 14.91
CA GLU A 48 -18.51 21.10 14.09
C GLU A 48 -18.89 20.54 12.70
N PRO A 49 -19.83 21.17 11.97
CA PRO A 49 -20.09 20.78 10.58
C PRO A 49 -18.78 20.77 9.81
N VAL A 50 -18.49 19.67 9.10
CA VAL A 50 -17.34 19.63 8.19
C VAL A 50 -17.66 20.60 7.06
N ARG A 51 -16.85 21.67 6.95
CA ARG A 51 -17.05 22.74 5.96
C ARG A 51 -16.09 22.64 4.76
N ALA A 52 -15.11 21.75 4.84
CA ALA A 52 -14.21 21.39 3.75
C ALA A 52 -13.54 20.04 4.09
N LEU A 53 -13.30 19.20 3.09
CA LEU A 53 -12.50 17.98 3.24
C LEU A 53 -11.05 18.25 2.88
N LEU A 54 -10.13 17.69 3.68
CA LEU A 54 -8.72 17.66 3.32
C LEU A 54 -8.49 16.55 2.29
N PRO A 55 -7.44 16.65 1.44
CA PRO A 55 -7.07 15.58 0.53
C PRO A 55 -6.85 14.23 1.24
N THR A 56 -6.46 14.24 2.51
CA THR A 56 -6.29 13.04 3.37
C THR A 56 -7.60 12.41 3.82
N ASP A 57 -8.73 13.12 3.75
CA ASP A 57 -10.05 12.59 4.10
C ASP A 57 -10.67 11.82 2.92
N LEU A 58 -10.12 11.98 1.71
CA LEU A 58 -10.57 11.36 0.48
C LEU A 58 -9.71 10.14 0.18
N HIS A 59 -10.35 8.99 0.01
CA HIS A 59 -9.67 7.79 -0.46
C HIS A 59 -9.60 7.79 -2.00
N SER A 60 -10.74 7.92 -2.66
CA SER A 60 -10.85 7.91 -4.13
C SER A 60 -12.16 8.54 -4.61
N VAL A 61 -12.19 8.89 -5.90
CA VAL A 61 -13.39 9.37 -6.61
C VAL A 61 -13.59 8.59 -7.89
N TYR A 62 -14.85 8.42 -8.29
CA TYR A 62 -15.21 7.82 -9.56
C TYR A 62 -16.33 8.59 -10.25
N PRO A 63 -16.25 8.85 -11.57
CA PRO A 63 -15.08 8.65 -12.43
C PRO A 63 -13.84 9.41 -11.95
N PRO A 64 -12.62 8.97 -12.27
CA PRO A 64 -11.40 9.63 -11.79
C PRO A 64 -11.31 11.08 -12.27
N LYS A 65 -10.68 11.94 -11.45
CA LYS A 65 -10.48 13.36 -11.77
C LYS A 65 -9.74 13.53 -13.11
N GLY A 66 -10.37 14.25 -14.04
CA GLY A 66 -9.84 14.54 -15.37
C GLY A 66 -9.95 13.39 -16.37
N ALA A 67 -10.51 12.24 -15.98
CA ALA A 67 -10.60 11.08 -16.87
C ALA A 67 -11.66 11.27 -17.97
N SER A 68 -11.42 10.64 -19.12
CA SER A 68 -12.39 10.51 -20.21
C SER A 68 -12.66 9.02 -20.48
N GLY A 69 -13.92 8.64 -20.70
CA GLY A 69 -14.28 7.25 -21.00
C GLY A 69 -15.77 6.96 -21.06
N ALA A 70 -16.14 5.68 -21.07
CA ALA A 70 -17.53 5.21 -21.07
C ALA A 70 -18.11 5.18 -19.63
N PHE A 71 -18.48 6.35 -19.10
CA PHE A 71 -19.02 6.48 -17.75
C PHE A 71 -20.56 6.53 -17.68
N GLU A 72 -21.23 6.45 -18.83
CA GLU A 72 -22.65 6.75 -18.98
C GLU A 72 -23.60 5.85 -18.18
N GLY A 73 -23.22 4.59 -17.96
CA GLY A 73 -23.94 3.59 -17.18
C GLY A 73 -23.52 3.49 -15.72
N HIS A 74 -22.59 4.34 -15.27
CA HIS A 74 -22.05 4.27 -13.92
C HIS A 74 -22.40 5.50 -13.11
N LEU A 75 -22.90 5.30 -11.89
CA LEU A 75 -23.16 6.37 -10.94
C LEU A 75 -21.83 6.90 -10.38
N PRO A 76 -21.58 8.22 -10.51
CA PRO A 76 -20.46 8.84 -9.84
C PRO A 76 -20.53 8.62 -8.34
N HIS A 77 -19.38 8.41 -7.71
CA HIS A 77 -19.29 8.22 -6.27
C HIS A 77 -17.96 8.70 -5.72
N ILE A 78 -17.94 8.95 -4.42
CA ILE A 78 -16.76 9.33 -3.66
C ILE A 78 -16.57 8.37 -2.48
N VAL A 79 -15.32 7.98 -2.23
CA VAL A 79 -14.92 7.10 -1.13
C VAL A 79 -14.14 7.93 -0.11
N LEU A 80 -14.60 7.89 1.13
CA LEU A 80 -14.14 8.71 2.26
C LEU A 80 -13.39 7.83 3.26
N MET A 81 -12.26 8.33 3.76
CA MET A 81 -11.43 7.66 4.78
C MET A 81 -12.14 7.54 6.13
N ARG A 82 -13.03 8.49 6.45
CA ARG A 82 -13.82 8.48 7.68
C ARG A 82 -15.17 7.79 7.44
N PRO A 83 -15.40 6.57 7.97
CA PRO A 83 -16.57 5.78 7.63
C PRO A 83 -17.87 6.30 8.25
N THR A 84 -17.82 7.19 9.24
CA THR A 84 -19.03 7.76 9.86
C THR A 84 -19.48 9.08 9.24
N LEU A 85 -18.65 9.70 8.39
CA LEU A 85 -18.82 11.09 7.96
C LEU A 85 -20.21 11.41 7.37
N PRO A 86 -20.83 10.56 6.51
CA PRO A 86 -22.17 10.84 5.99
C PRO A 86 -23.26 10.95 7.07
N TRP A 87 -23.05 10.32 8.22
CA TRP A 87 -24.01 10.21 9.34
C TRP A 87 -23.61 11.05 10.56
N ASP A 88 -22.49 11.78 10.50
CA ASP A 88 -22.02 12.62 11.60
C ASP A 88 -22.89 13.88 11.80
N MET A 89 -23.63 14.31 10.77
CA MET A 89 -24.48 15.51 10.80
C MET A 89 -25.97 15.17 10.68
N SER A 90 -26.82 16.12 11.11
CA SER A 90 -28.28 16.05 10.98
C SER A 90 -28.79 16.91 9.83
N LEU A 91 -29.83 16.44 9.14
CA LEU A 91 -30.53 17.22 8.11
C LEU A 91 -31.40 18.34 8.70
N THR A 92 -31.67 18.29 9.99
CA THR A 92 -32.40 19.30 10.75
C THR A 92 -31.50 19.91 11.82
N ASP A 93 -31.92 21.03 12.42
CA ASP A 93 -31.23 21.61 13.57
C ASP A 93 -31.34 20.76 14.84
N ALA A 94 -32.17 19.72 14.82
CA ALA A 94 -32.35 18.80 15.94
C ALA A 94 -31.24 17.72 15.93
N PRO A 95 -30.86 17.21 17.12
CA PRO A 95 -29.97 16.06 17.22
C PRO A 95 -30.50 14.86 16.44
N ARG A 96 -29.60 14.12 15.81
CA ARG A 96 -29.93 12.97 14.98
C ARG A 96 -30.52 11.83 15.81
N SER A 97 -31.60 11.21 15.31
CA SER A 97 -32.21 10.02 15.93
C SER A 97 -31.37 8.75 15.74
N GLU A 98 -31.43 7.81 16.68
CA GLU A 98 -30.84 6.46 16.57
C GLU A 98 -31.40 5.63 15.40
N THR A 99 -32.54 6.01 14.83
CA THR A 99 -33.15 5.33 13.68
C THR A 99 -32.90 6.04 12.34
N ASP A 100 -32.26 7.20 12.33
CA ASP A 100 -32.05 8.00 11.11
C ASP A 100 -30.83 7.50 10.32
N GLU A 101 -31.06 6.95 9.12
CA GLU A 101 -30.03 6.44 8.20
C GLU A 101 -29.70 7.39 7.04
N ALA A 102 -30.36 8.56 6.96
CA ALA A 102 -30.23 9.49 5.85
C ALA A 102 -28.86 10.20 5.83
N SER A 103 -28.13 10.14 4.73
CA SER A 103 -26.89 10.89 4.58
C SER A 103 -27.13 12.40 4.67
N ALA A 104 -26.32 13.10 5.47
CA ALA A 104 -26.33 14.56 5.56
C ALA A 104 -25.43 15.24 4.52
N ILE A 105 -24.74 14.44 3.70
CA ILE A 105 -23.95 14.89 2.54
C ILE A 105 -24.48 14.23 1.28
N ALA A 106 -24.40 14.92 0.14
CA ALA A 106 -24.86 14.39 -1.13
C ALA A 106 -23.87 14.72 -2.25
N LEU A 107 -23.70 13.78 -3.17
CA LEU A 107 -22.93 13.97 -4.39
C LEU A 107 -23.86 14.36 -5.54
N LEU A 108 -23.68 15.57 -6.08
CA LEU A 108 -24.46 16.07 -7.21
C LEU A 108 -23.62 16.05 -8.48
N VAL A 109 -24.25 15.74 -9.62
CA VAL A 109 -23.59 15.67 -10.93
C VAL A 109 -24.19 16.73 -11.86
N ILE A 110 -23.35 17.66 -12.27
CA ILE A 110 -23.69 18.78 -13.15
C ILE A 110 -23.15 18.45 -14.54
N GLY A 111 -24.01 18.42 -15.56
CA GLY A 111 -23.57 18.25 -16.95
C GLY A 111 -23.19 19.59 -17.59
N ALA A 112 -22.46 19.56 -18.69
CA ALA A 112 -22.07 20.75 -19.46
C ALA A 112 -23.27 21.66 -19.79
N GLY A 113 -24.43 21.08 -20.10
CA GLY A 113 -25.66 21.84 -20.35
C GLY A 113 -26.19 22.62 -19.14
N ASP A 114 -25.80 22.25 -17.93
CA ASP A 114 -26.25 22.81 -16.66
C ASP A 114 -25.20 23.76 -16.00
N GLU A 115 -23.95 23.82 -16.50
CA GLU A 115 -22.84 24.57 -15.86
C GLU A 115 -23.15 26.07 -15.65
N GLY A 116 -23.88 26.70 -16.58
CA GLY A 116 -24.23 28.13 -16.48
C GLY A 116 -25.24 28.48 -15.38
N ALA A 117 -25.79 27.49 -14.68
CA ALA A 117 -26.76 27.66 -13.60
C ALA A 117 -26.15 27.35 -12.22
N VAL A 118 -24.82 27.32 -12.13
CA VAL A 118 -24.05 27.06 -10.91
C VAL A 118 -22.88 28.04 -10.80
N ASP A 119 -22.59 28.50 -9.60
CA ASP A 119 -21.43 29.35 -9.30
C ASP A 119 -20.71 28.84 -8.04
N ILE A 120 -19.37 28.81 -8.06
CA ILE A 120 -18.55 28.35 -6.93
C ILE A 120 -17.70 29.52 -6.43
N ARG A 121 -17.78 29.81 -5.13
CA ARG A 121 -17.07 30.94 -4.52
C ARG A 121 -16.29 30.50 -3.28
N ASN A 122 -15.25 31.26 -2.97
CA ASN A 122 -14.55 31.20 -1.70
C ASN A 122 -15.01 32.36 -0.83
N VAL A 123 -15.61 32.07 0.32
CA VAL A 123 -16.11 33.06 1.29
C VAL A 123 -15.52 32.71 2.66
N ASP A 124 -14.77 33.64 3.27
CA ASP A 124 -14.15 33.45 4.59
C ASP A 124 -13.36 32.13 4.77
N GLY A 125 -12.62 31.73 3.73
CA GLY A 125 -11.83 30.49 3.74
C GLY A 125 -12.64 29.20 3.53
N ARG A 126 -13.93 29.33 3.19
CA ARG A 126 -14.84 28.22 2.89
C ARG A 126 -15.23 28.24 1.42
N ARG A 127 -15.46 27.05 0.87
CA ARG A 127 -15.98 26.90 -0.49
C ARG A 127 -17.48 26.74 -0.41
N GLU A 128 -18.19 27.56 -1.16
CA GLU A 128 -19.64 27.49 -1.30
C GLU A 128 -20.00 27.33 -2.78
N ILE A 129 -21.11 26.63 -3.02
CA ILE A 129 -21.69 26.46 -4.34
C ILE A 129 -23.13 26.97 -4.34
N THR A 130 -23.45 27.85 -5.28
CA THR A 130 -24.78 28.41 -5.48
C THR A 130 -25.40 27.83 -6.74
N PHE A 131 -26.62 27.31 -6.61
CA PHE A 131 -27.41 26.77 -7.72
C PHE A 131 -28.60 27.69 -8.04
N ASP A 132 -28.97 27.75 -9.31
CA ASP A 132 -30.35 28.12 -9.68
C ASP A 132 -31.34 27.14 -9.02
N GLY A 133 -32.41 27.67 -8.43
CA GLY A 133 -33.37 26.88 -7.66
C GLY A 133 -34.10 25.84 -8.51
N ALA A 134 -34.33 26.09 -9.81
CA ALA A 134 -34.95 25.12 -10.69
C ALA A 134 -33.98 23.99 -11.08
N LEU A 135 -32.69 24.30 -11.27
CA LEU A 135 -31.67 23.27 -11.43
C LEU A 135 -31.54 22.42 -10.17
N PHE A 136 -31.43 23.04 -8.98
CA PHE A 136 -31.28 22.33 -7.72
C PHE A 136 -32.45 21.37 -7.49
N ARG A 137 -33.71 21.83 -7.64
CA ARG A 137 -34.90 20.96 -7.52
C ARG A 137 -34.93 19.81 -8.52
N ARG A 138 -34.31 19.97 -9.70
CA ARG A 138 -34.24 18.93 -10.72
C ARG A 138 -33.26 17.82 -10.33
N ILE A 139 -32.07 18.19 -9.84
CA ILE A 139 -30.95 17.24 -9.68
C ILE A 139 -30.75 16.75 -8.23
N ALA A 140 -31.15 17.54 -7.23
CA ALA A 140 -30.91 17.23 -5.82
C ALA A 140 -31.66 15.97 -5.37
N PRO A 141 -31.09 15.14 -4.49
CA PRO A 141 -31.81 14.02 -3.90
C PRO A 141 -33.02 14.52 -3.08
N THR A 142 -34.08 13.71 -3.04
CA THR A 142 -35.19 13.87 -2.10
C THR A 142 -34.75 13.44 -0.70
N ALA A 143 -35.51 13.81 0.33
CA ALA A 143 -35.24 13.37 1.69
C ALA A 143 -35.23 11.83 1.80
N ASP A 144 -36.09 11.14 1.05
CA ASP A 144 -36.11 9.68 1.00
C ASP A 144 -34.91 9.09 0.26
N ASP A 145 -34.43 9.72 -0.84
CA ASP A 145 -33.23 9.29 -1.58
C ASP A 145 -32.00 9.22 -0.65
N LEU A 146 -31.90 10.10 0.35
CA LEU A 146 -30.75 10.19 1.24
C LEU A 146 -30.50 8.93 2.08
N ASN A 147 -31.51 8.08 2.27
CA ASN A 147 -31.36 6.78 2.95
C ASN A 147 -30.68 5.72 2.06
N TRP A 148 -30.52 5.97 0.77
CA TRP A 148 -30.07 4.99 -0.23
C TRP A 148 -28.72 5.33 -0.86
N ILE A 149 -28.29 6.60 -0.80
CA ILE A 149 -27.10 7.07 -1.52
C ILE A 149 -25.78 6.84 -0.77
N ALA A 150 -25.80 6.58 0.53
CA ALA A 150 -24.60 6.37 1.32
C ALA A 150 -24.57 4.99 1.95
N HIS A 151 -23.41 4.34 1.93
CA HIS A 151 -23.17 3.04 2.56
C HIS A 151 -21.71 2.96 3.04
N VAL A 152 -21.40 1.93 3.82
CA VAL A 152 -20.06 1.61 4.27
C VAL A 152 -19.56 0.40 3.50
N ARG A 153 -18.31 0.46 3.09
CA ARG A 153 -17.62 -0.63 2.42
C ARG A 153 -16.46 -1.10 3.28
N ARG A 154 -16.39 -2.41 3.50
CA ARG A 154 -15.23 -3.08 4.09
C ARG A 154 -14.55 -3.94 3.06
N VAL A 155 -13.23 -3.87 3.03
CA VAL A 155 -12.40 -4.51 2.02
C VAL A 155 -11.16 -5.12 2.65
N ASP A 156 -10.72 -6.25 2.10
CA ASP A 156 -9.41 -6.79 2.40
C ASP A 156 -8.32 -5.90 1.76
N THR A 157 -7.33 -5.51 2.54
CA THR A 157 -6.21 -4.66 2.10
C THR A 157 -4.98 -5.48 1.67
N GLY A 158 -5.02 -6.82 1.83
CA GLY A 158 -3.89 -7.71 1.62
C GLY A 158 -3.27 -7.68 0.21
N ALA A 159 -4.04 -7.35 -0.84
CA ALA A 159 -3.62 -7.31 -2.25
C ALA A 159 -3.50 -5.90 -2.87
N LYS A 160 -3.61 -4.83 -2.06
CA LYS A 160 -3.63 -3.44 -2.54
C LYS A 160 -2.27 -2.75 -2.56
N GLU A 161 -2.10 -1.73 -3.40
CA GLU A 161 -1.02 -0.75 -3.22
C GLU A 161 -0.95 -0.31 -1.75
N THR A 162 0.21 -0.44 -1.10
CA THR A 162 0.39 -0.02 0.29
C THR A 162 0.27 1.51 0.37
N PRO A 163 -0.82 2.08 0.92
CA PRO A 163 -0.86 3.50 1.16
C PRO A 163 -0.01 3.80 2.40
N PHE A 164 0.63 4.97 2.42
CA PHE A 164 1.35 5.49 3.59
C PHE A 164 0.44 5.66 4.83
N PHE A 165 -0.89 5.56 4.67
CA PHE A 165 -1.89 5.56 5.72
C PHE A 165 -2.71 4.27 5.68
N MET A 166 -2.42 3.40 6.63
CA MET A 166 -3.11 2.13 6.83
C MET A 166 -4.47 2.42 7.48
N SER A 167 -5.54 2.47 6.69
CA SER A 167 -6.91 2.39 7.22
C SER A 167 -7.23 0.93 7.55
N ASP A 168 -8.17 0.73 8.46
CA ASP A 168 -8.74 -0.56 8.87
C ASP A 168 -9.57 -1.26 7.77
N GLY A 169 -9.38 -0.87 6.51
CA GLY A 169 -10.15 -1.36 5.37
C GLY A 169 -11.62 -0.97 5.41
N THR A 170 -12.03 0.01 6.22
CA THR A 170 -13.43 0.48 6.31
C THR A 170 -13.58 1.89 5.77
N PHE A 171 -14.48 2.08 4.79
CA PHE A 171 -14.68 3.36 4.10
C PHE A 171 -16.16 3.71 4.00
N ALA A 172 -16.47 5.00 3.96
CA ALA A 172 -17.81 5.47 3.58
C ALA A 172 -17.85 5.77 2.07
N VAL A 173 -18.93 5.39 1.41
CA VAL A 173 -19.14 5.64 -0.02
C VAL A 173 -20.42 6.45 -0.19
N VAL A 174 -20.33 7.57 -0.90
CA VAL A 174 -21.48 8.41 -1.25
C VAL A 174 -21.68 8.37 -2.76
N LEU A 175 -22.82 7.84 -3.18
CA LEU A 175 -23.28 7.73 -4.55
C LEU A 175 -24.02 9.00 -4.97
N ALA A 176 -23.87 9.37 -6.24
CA ALA A 176 -24.80 10.31 -6.88
C ALA A 176 -26.12 9.61 -7.21
N ASN A 177 -27.20 10.37 -7.25
CA ASN A 177 -28.51 9.94 -7.74
C ASN A 177 -28.72 10.24 -9.24
N ARG A 178 -27.67 10.63 -9.97
CA ARG A 178 -27.77 11.09 -11.37
C ARG A 178 -26.64 10.50 -12.23
N PHE A 179 -27.00 9.91 -13.36
CA PHE A 179 -26.04 9.43 -14.34
C PHE A 179 -25.32 10.58 -15.07
N PRO A 180 -24.05 10.38 -15.49
CA PRO A 180 -23.31 11.37 -16.25
C PRO A 180 -23.98 11.74 -17.57
N GLU A 181 -23.80 12.99 -17.99
CA GLU A 181 -24.13 13.45 -19.33
C GLU A 181 -23.11 12.90 -20.33
N THR A 182 -23.60 12.45 -21.48
CA THR A 182 -22.79 12.03 -22.64
C THR A 182 -23.05 12.94 -23.83
N PRO A 183 -22.13 13.00 -24.81
CA PRO A 183 -22.39 13.60 -26.10
C PRO A 183 -23.69 13.06 -26.69
N ASP A 184 -24.60 13.96 -27.04
CA ASP A 184 -25.88 13.62 -27.63
C ASP A 184 -26.11 14.53 -28.84
N PRO A 185 -26.15 13.99 -30.08
CA PRO A 185 -26.38 14.76 -31.28
C PRO A 185 -27.68 15.57 -31.25
N ALA A 186 -28.69 15.10 -30.50
CA ALA A 186 -29.97 15.80 -30.34
C ALA A 186 -29.89 16.96 -29.32
N ARG A 187 -28.85 17.02 -28.49
CA ARG A 187 -28.62 18.07 -27.48
C ARG A 187 -27.19 18.63 -27.63
N PRO A 188 -26.97 19.62 -28.51
CA PRO A 188 -25.63 20.15 -28.82
C PRO A 188 -24.86 20.72 -27.62
N LYS A 189 -25.54 21.11 -26.54
CA LYS A 189 -24.92 21.59 -25.29
C LYS A 189 -24.37 20.45 -24.41
N ALA A 190 -24.82 19.22 -24.64
CA ALA A 190 -24.32 18.05 -23.95
C ALA A 190 -23.00 17.62 -24.59
N THR A 191 -21.88 18.17 -24.12
CA THR A 191 -20.54 17.86 -24.63
C THR A 191 -19.92 16.62 -24.01
N GLY A 192 -20.58 16.02 -23.02
CA GLY A 192 -20.06 14.90 -22.24
C GLY A 192 -19.22 15.31 -21.02
N ARG A 193 -18.95 16.60 -20.83
CA ARG A 193 -18.27 17.10 -19.63
C ARG A 193 -19.22 17.09 -18.43
N ASN A 194 -18.72 16.63 -17.29
CA ASN A 194 -19.46 16.56 -16.04
C ASN A 194 -18.62 17.12 -14.88
N HIS A 195 -19.28 17.75 -13.92
CA HIS A 195 -18.72 18.25 -12.67
C HIS A 195 -19.45 17.59 -11.51
N ALA A 196 -18.73 16.77 -10.75
CA ALA A 196 -19.23 16.13 -9.54
C ALA A 196 -18.87 17.01 -8.32
N VAL A 197 -19.87 17.31 -7.50
CA VAL A 197 -19.74 18.21 -6.33
C VAL A 197 -20.36 17.54 -5.10
N LEU A 198 -19.55 17.36 -4.06
CA LEU A 198 -19.99 16.85 -2.76
C LEU A 198 -20.40 18.05 -1.89
N VAL A 199 -21.66 18.10 -1.49
CA VAL A 199 -22.24 19.22 -0.73
C VAL A 199 -22.75 18.78 0.64
N SER A 200 -22.72 19.69 1.61
CA SER A 200 -23.39 19.51 2.90
C SER A 200 -24.86 19.89 2.82
N LEU A 201 -25.72 19.03 3.34
CA LEU A 201 -27.18 19.25 3.50
C LEU A 201 -27.57 19.43 4.97
N ALA A 202 -26.59 19.64 5.86
CA ALA A 202 -26.83 19.81 7.28
C ALA A 202 -27.78 21.00 7.55
N GLY A 203 -28.87 20.74 8.28
CA GLY A 203 -29.93 21.75 8.53
C GLY A 203 -30.75 22.17 7.30
N LYS A 204 -30.62 21.51 6.14
CA LYS A 204 -31.26 21.92 4.88
C LYS A 204 -32.47 21.05 4.46
N LYS A 205 -33.06 20.27 5.36
CA LYS A 205 -34.18 19.34 5.04
C LYS A 205 -35.34 20.00 4.30
N ASP A 206 -35.70 21.23 4.64
CA ASP A 206 -36.86 21.92 4.06
C ASP A 206 -36.67 22.37 2.60
N LEU A 207 -35.43 22.42 2.12
CA LEU A 207 -35.11 22.69 0.70
C LEU A 207 -35.30 21.46 -0.19
N LEU A 208 -35.41 20.27 0.41
CA LEU A 208 -35.57 18.99 -0.30
C LEU A 208 -37.05 18.62 -0.40
N ALA A 209 -37.42 18.01 -1.52
CA ALA A 209 -38.70 17.32 -1.61
C ALA A 209 -38.69 16.09 -0.69
N ALA A 210 -39.83 15.78 -0.06
CA ALA A 210 -39.94 14.58 0.77
C ALA A 210 -39.71 13.30 -0.07
N ASP A 211 -40.39 13.23 -1.22
CA ASP A 211 -40.32 12.14 -2.20
C ASP A 211 -40.39 12.70 -3.63
N ALA A 212 -40.31 11.81 -4.63
CA ALA A 212 -40.33 12.19 -6.05
C ALA A 212 -41.65 12.83 -6.54
N ALA A 213 -42.76 12.69 -5.79
CA ALA A 213 -44.07 13.26 -6.14
C ALA A 213 -44.34 14.60 -5.42
N SER A 214 -43.62 14.86 -4.33
CA SER A 214 -43.79 16.01 -3.46
C SER A 214 -42.99 17.22 -3.91
N LYS A 215 -43.47 18.42 -3.57
CA LYS A 215 -42.68 19.66 -3.69
C LYS A 215 -41.90 19.90 -2.39
N PRO A 216 -40.74 20.59 -2.43
CA PRO A 216 -40.05 21.01 -1.22
C PRO A 216 -40.92 22.00 -0.44
N LYS A 217 -40.75 22.03 0.89
CA LYS A 217 -41.48 22.97 1.75
C LYS A 217 -41.08 24.41 1.48
N THR A 218 -39.77 24.62 1.26
CA THR A 218 -39.19 25.92 0.94
C THR A 218 -38.65 25.87 -0.48
N SER A 219 -39.01 26.87 -1.29
CA SER A 219 -38.59 26.98 -2.69
C SER A 219 -37.94 28.33 -2.94
N GLU A 220 -36.61 28.34 -2.93
CA GLU A 220 -35.83 29.55 -3.20
C GLU A 220 -35.48 29.67 -4.70
N PRO A 221 -35.27 30.90 -5.21
CA PRO A 221 -34.78 31.13 -6.57
C PRO A 221 -33.32 30.71 -6.74
N THR A 222 -32.54 30.74 -5.66
CA THR A 222 -31.13 30.31 -5.61
C THR A 222 -30.88 29.55 -4.33
N VAL A 223 -30.06 28.51 -4.37
CA VAL A 223 -29.72 27.67 -3.20
C VAL A 223 -28.21 27.63 -3.03
N THR A 224 -27.71 28.06 -1.87
CA THR A 224 -26.27 28.02 -1.53
C THR A 224 -25.98 26.94 -0.50
N LEU A 225 -24.95 26.13 -0.76
CA LEU A 225 -24.50 25.02 0.08
C LEU A 225 -22.98 25.04 0.27
N ASP A 226 -22.51 24.50 1.39
CA ASP A 226 -21.08 24.28 1.62
C ASP A 226 -20.56 23.18 0.66
N LEU A 227 -19.47 23.48 -0.04
CA LEU A 227 -18.81 22.60 -1.00
C LEU A 227 -17.64 21.87 -0.32
N LEU A 228 -17.80 20.57 -0.08
CA LEU A 228 -16.85 19.75 0.65
C LEU A 228 -15.71 19.23 -0.23
N ALA A 229 -16.04 18.82 -1.45
CA ALA A 229 -15.09 18.33 -2.46
C ALA A 229 -15.71 18.44 -3.86
N ASP A 230 -14.88 18.53 -4.91
CA ASP A 230 -15.34 18.53 -6.29
C ASP A 230 -14.28 18.05 -7.27
N TRP A 231 -14.72 17.50 -8.40
CA TRP A 231 -13.87 17.13 -9.52
C TRP A 231 -14.64 17.10 -10.83
N GLN A 232 -13.91 17.10 -11.94
CA GLN A 232 -14.49 17.07 -13.29
C GLN A 232 -14.02 15.81 -14.04
N PHE A 233 -14.85 15.33 -14.95
CA PHE A 233 -14.57 14.19 -15.83
C PHE A 233 -15.41 14.27 -17.11
N SER A 234 -15.07 13.47 -18.12
CA SER A 234 -15.75 13.44 -19.41
C SER A 234 -16.28 12.04 -19.73
N SER A 235 -17.57 11.92 -20.08
CA SER A 235 -18.19 10.65 -20.49
C SER A 235 -18.36 10.63 -22.01
N THR A 236 -17.37 10.15 -22.76
CA THR A 236 -17.31 10.24 -24.23
C THR A 236 -17.70 8.96 -24.98
N GLY A 237 -17.88 7.84 -24.29
CA GLY A 237 -18.24 6.55 -24.92
C GLY A 237 -17.09 5.81 -25.62
N GLU A 238 -15.88 6.38 -25.66
CA GLU A 238 -14.67 5.69 -26.14
C GLU A 238 -14.14 4.67 -25.12
N ALA A 239 -13.34 3.71 -25.60
CA ALA A 239 -12.72 2.64 -24.81
C ALA A 239 -11.76 3.23 -23.76
N GLY A 240 -12.30 3.66 -22.62
CA GLY A 240 -11.55 4.31 -21.55
C GLY A 240 -10.44 3.42 -20.98
N LEU A 241 -10.70 2.78 -19.83
CA LEU A 241 -9.69 2.00 -19.10
C LEU A 241 -9.10 0.84 -19.93
N ALA A 242 -9.94 0.16 -20.71
CA ALA A 242 -9.53 -0.93 -21.57
C ALA A 242 -8.58 -0.49 -22.70
N GLY A 243 -8.71 0.75 -23.20
CA GLY A 243 -7.81 1.30 -24.22
C GLY A 243 -6.41 1.57 -23.68
N GLU A 244 -6.32 2.21 -22.50
CA GLU A 244 -5.03 2.45 -21.83
C GLU A 244 -4.36 1.13 -21.39
N ALA A 245 -5.15 0.13 -20.99
CA ALA A 245 -4.65 -1.20 -20.66
C ALA A 245 -4.12 -1.94 -21.89
N ALA A 246 -4.84 -1.87 -23.02
CA ALA A 246 -4.42 -2.49 -24.28
C ALA A 246 -3.15 -1.84 -24.86
N ALA A 247 -2.86 -0.59 -24.49
CA ALA A 247 -1.66 0.13 -24.89
C ALA A 247 -0.40 -0.24 -24.09
N LEU A 248 -0.51 -1.06 -23.03
CA LEU A 248 0.64 -1.49 -22.22
C LEU A 248 1.51 -2.50 -22.95
N SER A 249 2.80 -2.20 -23.09
CA SER A 249 3.78 -3.16 -23.61
C SER A 249 4.28 -4.07 -22.48
N GLY A 250 4.02 -5.37 -22.56
CA GLY A 250 4.57 -6.39 -21.65
C GLY A 250 5.90 -6.96 -22.12
N GLY A 251 6.85 -7.21 -21.20
CA GLY A 251 8.12 -7.84 -21.53
C GLY A 251 9.03 -8.09 -20.32
N PRO A 252 10.21 -8.71 -20.51
CA PRO A 252 11.22 -8.85 -19.46
C PRO A 252 11.81 -7.48 -19.08
N TYR A 253 12.34 -7.36 -17.87
CA TYR A 253 13.11 -6.20 -17.40
C TYR A 253 14.51 -6.16 -18.05
N ALA A 254 14.54 -5.83 -19.32
CA ALA A 254 15.73 -5.78 -20.16
C ALA A 254 15.66 -4.58 -21.11
N ILE A 255 16.81 -4.11 -21.59
CA ILE A 255 16.84 -3.05 -22.60
C ILE A 255 16.49 -3.68 -23.96
N PRO A 256 15.39 -3.25 -24.61
CA PRO A 256 15.04 -3.77 -25.92
C PRO A 256 16.01 -3.19 -26.97
N LEU A 257 16.86 -4.04 -27.53
CA LEU A 257 17.64 -3.74 -28.73
C LEU A 257 16.97 -4.39 -29.94
N ALA A 258 16.78 -3.62 -31.01
CA ALA A 258 16.39 -4.20 -32.29
C ALA A 258 17.52 -5.10 -32.82
N ALA A 259 17.16 -6.16 -33.53
CA ALA A 259 18.12 -6.94 -34.30
C ALA A 259 18.85 -6.01 -35.30
N PRO A 260 20.13 -6.26 -35.61
CA PRO A 260 20.89 -5.39 -36.49
C PRO A 260 20.35 -5.57 -37.91
N ALA A 261 20.42 -4.52 -38.74
CA ALA A 261 19.96 -4.56 -40.13
C ALA A 261 20.89 -5.37 -41.07
N GLY A 262 21.96 -5.98 -40.54
CA GLY A 262 22.97 -6.75 -41.27
C GLY A 262 23.62 -7.82 -40.37
N ASP A 263 24.79 -8.34 -40.76
CA ASP A 263 25.52 -9.34 -39.98
C ASP A 263 25.94 -8.77 -38.62
N GLU A 264 25.56 -9.48 -37.55
CA GLU A 264 25.92 -9.15 -36.17
C GLU A 264 27.35 -9.61 -35.89
N ASP A 265 28.23 -8.67 -35.52
CA ASP A 265 29.56 -9.02 -35.05
C ASP A 265 29.53 -9.53 -33.59
N ALA A 266 30.62 -10.16 -33.15
CA ALA A 266 30.71 -10.77 -31.82
C ALA A 266 30.57 -9.75 -30.68
N GLU A 267 31.00 -8.51 -30.89
CA GLU A 267 30.94 -7.44 -29.90
C GLU A 267 29.49 -6.94 -29.74
N GLN A 268 28.78 -6.75 -30.85
CA GLN A 268 27.35 -6.41 -30.88
C GLN A 268 26.50 -7.50 -30.23
N ALA A 269 26.81 -8.77 -30.49
CA ALA A 269 26.16 -9.91 -29.86
C ALA A 269 26.39 -9.91 -28.34
N HIS A 270 27.61 -9.66 -27.89
CA HIS A 270 27.95 -9.58 -26.46
C HIS A 270 27.21 -8.43 -25.75
N VAL A 271 27.20 -7.23 -26.33
CA VAL A 271 26.48 -6.07 -25.78
C VAL A 271 24.97 -6.32 -25.75
N ARG A 272 24.41 -6.93 -26.80
CA ARG A 272 23.00 -7.28 -26.84
C ARG A 272 22.66 -8.30 -25.76
N ASP A 273 23.49 -9.32 -25.58
CA ASP A 273 23.32 -10.32 -24.53
C ASP A 273 23.40 -9.68 -23.13
N ALA A 274 24.33 -8.76 -22.88
CA ALA A 274 24.41 -8.01 -21.63
C ALA A 274 23.12 -7.21 -21.35
N PHE A 275 22.60 -6.50 -22.35
CA PHE A 275 21.34 -5.75 -22.24
C PHE A 275 20.11 -6.67 -22.06
N ALA A 276 20.09 -7.83 -22.73
CA ALA A 276 19.06 -8.85 -22.53
C ALA A 276 19.09 -9.43 -21.11
N LYS A 277 20.26 -9.47 -20.48
CA LYS A 277 20.48 -9.84 -19.07
C LYS A 277 20.23 -8.71 -18.08
N GLY A 278 19.77 -7.54 -18.56
CA GLY A 278 19.41 -6.37 -17.73
C GLY A 278 20.56 -5.45 -17.35
N TYR A 279 21.77 -5.64 -17.91
CA TYR A 279 22.89 -4.73 -17.66
C TYR A 279 22.71 -3.40 -18.39
N CYS A 280 23.23 -2.34 -17.77
CA CYS A 280 23.38 -1.01 -18.32
C CYS A 280 24.86 -0.63 -18.33
N ALA A 281 25.29 0.04 -19.40
CA ALA A 281 26.62 0.62 -19.48
C ALA A 281 26.56 2.05 -18.93
N LEU A 282 27.22 2.31 -17.80
CA LEU A 282 27.21 3.61 -17.13
C LEU A 282 28.60 4.25 -17.11
N PRO A 283 28.71 5.59 -17.23
CA PRO A 283 29.95 6.29 -16.96
C PRO A 283 30.41 6.05 -15.52
N HIS A 284 31.66 5.63 -15.35
CA HIS A 284 32.24 5.30 -14.05
C HIS A 284 33.50 6.14 -13.83
N ALA A 285 33.47 6.98 -12.79
CA ALA A 285 34.65 7.68 -12.29
C ALA A 285 35.33 6.81 -11.23
N MET A 286 36.53 6.33 -11.53
CA MET A 286 37.33 5.54 -10.61
C MET A 286 37.91 6.41 -9.49
N ARG A 287 38.29 5.79 -8.38
CA ARG A 287 38.88 6.50 -7.22
C ARG A 287 40.16 7.25 -7.53
N HIS A 288 40.94 6.78 -8.50
CA HIS A 288 42.18 7.43 -8.93
C HIS A 288 41.92 8.64 -9.87
N GLY A 289 40.65 8.93 -10.20
CA GLY A 289 40.27 10.03 -11.08
C GLY A 289 40.05 9.63 -12.54
N ASP A 290 40.43 8.40 -12.92
CA ASP A 290 40.21 7.86 -14.26
C ASP A 290 38.71 7.75 -14.58
N ARG A 291 38.38 7.93 -15.85
CA ARG A 291 37.01 7.82 -16.36
C ARG A 291 36.92 6.62 -17.29
N THR A 292 35.99 5.72 -17.01
CA THR A 292 35.71 4.54 -17.83
C THR A 292 34.20 4.36 -18.00
N VAL A 293 33.81 3.30 -18.69
CA VAL A 293 32.43 2.78 -18.70
C VAL A 293 32.45 1.45 -17.95
N SER A 294 31.42 1.19 -17.15
CA SER A 294 31.29 -0.06 -16.41
C SER A 294 29.87 -0.58 -16.49
N TRP A 295 29.74 -1.89 -16.44
CA TRP A 295 28.48 -2.56 -16.31
C TRP A 295 27.87 -2.29 -14.94
N TYR A 296 26.56 -2.05 -14.94
CA TYR A 296 25.75 -1.98 -13.74
C TYR A 296 24.42 -2.68 -14.01
N ARG A 297 24.02 -3.54 -13.08
CA ARG A 297 22.69 -4.13 -13.00
C ARG A 297 22.18 -3.96 -11.58
N GLY A 298 20.96 -3.45 -11.46
CA GLY A 298 20.29 -3.28 -10.18
C GLY A 298 19.83 -4.60 -9.56
N PRO A 299 19.00 -4.53 -8.50
CA PRO A 299 18.43 -5.72 -7.87
C PRO A 299 17.42 -6.45 -8.75
N LEU A 300 16.92 -5.82 -9.81
CA LEU A 300 15.88 -6.37 -10.68
C LEU A 300 16.55 -6.97 -11.92
N THR A 301 16.34 -8.26 -12.16
CA THR A 301 16.99 -9.00 -13.24
C THR A 301 15.97 -9.83 -14.05
N PRO A 302 16.09 -9.90 -15.38
CA PRO A 302 15.28 -10.78 -16.21
C PRO A 302 15.80 -12.23 -16.22
N VAL A 303 17.00 -12.46 -15.65
CA VAL A 303 17.66 -13.78 -15.60
C VAL A 303 17.13 -14.59 -14.42
N ASP A 304 16.91 -15.89 -14.65
CA ASP A 304 16.50 -16.83 -13.61
C ASP A 304 17.60 -17.06 -12.56
N TYR A 305 17.30 -16.74 -11.30
CA TYR A 305 18.15 -17.04 -10.14
C TYR A 305 17.51 -18.13 -9.29
N ALA A 306 18.12 -19.31 -9.21
CA ALA A 306 17.61 -20.42 -8.41
C ALA A 306 17.57 -20.14 -6.89
N GLY A 307 18.37 -19.16 -6.41
CA GLY A 307 18.42 -18.74 -5.01
C GLY A 307 19.76 -18.07 -4.65
N PRO A 308 19.95 -17.68 -3.38
CA PRO A 308 21.24 -17.17 -2.89
C PRO A 308 22.33 -18.24 -3.06
N ASP A 309 23.51 -17.85 -3.54
CA ASP A 309 24.65 -18.77 -3.68
C ASP A 309 25.09 -19.30 -2.30
N ALA A 310 25.26 -20.62 -2.21
CA ALA A 310 25.67 -21.32 -0.99
C ALA A 310 27.15 -21.04 -0.63
N GLN A 311 27.99 -20.65 -1.58
CA GLN A 311 29.43 -20.40 -1.38
C GLN A 311 29.77 -18.92 -1.50
N THR A 312 29.27 -18.10 -0.59
CA THR A 312 29.53 -16.66 -0.66
C THR A 312 30.65 -16.21 0.28
N VAL A 313 31.70 -15.66 -0.34
CA VAL A 313 32.84 -15.01 0.34
C VAL A 313 32.36 -13.72 1.00
N PHE A 314 32.69 -13.53 2.27
CA PHE A 314 32.41 -12.29 3.00
C PHE A 314 33.14 -11.10 2.34
N ARG A 315 32.43 -9.98 2.15
CA ARG A 315 33.01 -8.75 1.57
C ARG A 315 33.16 -7.68 2.66
N GLY A 316 34.41 -7.43 3.07
CA GLY A 316 34.73 -6.41 4.07
C GLY A 316 34.62 -4.96 3.56
N SER A 317 34.59 -4.76 2.25
CA SER A 317 34.57 -3.44 1.61
C SER A 317 33.82 -3.49 0.27
N PRO A 318 33.34 -2.35 -0.26
CA PRO A 318 32.68 -2.31 -1.56
C PRO A 318 33.61 -2.73 -2.70
N ASP A 319 34.91 -2.44 -2.63
CA ASP A 319 35.85 -2.80 -3.71
C ASP A 319 36.08 -4.31 -3.80
N ALA A 320 35.95 -5.03 -2.69
CA ALA A 320 36.00 -6.49 -2.70
C ALA A 320 34.84 -7.12 -3.48
N ALA A 321 33.78 -6.34 -3.76
CA ALA A 321 32.64 -6.73 -4.57
C ALA A 321 32.69 -6.20 -6.02
N LEU A 322 33.73 -5.44 -6.39
CA LEU A 322 33.96 -5.02 -7.77
C LEU A 322 34.41 -6.23 -8.60
N ARG A 323 33.78 -6.43 -9.75
CA ARG A 323 34.12 -7.53 -10.67
C ARG A 323 34.76 -6.96 -11.92
N TYR A 324 35.71 -7.68 -12.48
CA TYR A 324 36.31 -7.37 -13.77
C TYR A 324 36.02 -8.54 -14.70
N ASP A 325 35.46 -8.24 -15.88
CA ASP A 325 35.27 -9.24 -16.93
C ASP A 325 36.45 -9.17 -17.90
N PRO A 326 37.30 -10.21 -17.96
CA PRO A 326 38.43 -10.23 -18.87
C PRO A 326 38.03 -10.31 -20.36
N GLN A 327 36.80 -10.71 -20.68
CA GLN A 327 36.34 -10.89 -22.06
C GLN A 327 36.10 -9.55 -22.77
N ASP A 328 35.53 -8.58 -22.08
CA ASP A 328 35.25 -7.24 -22.62
C ASP A 328 36.12 -6.14 -21.99
N GLY A 329 36.92 -6.48 -20.98
CA GLY A 329 37.80 -5.53 -20.29
C GLY A 329 37.04 -4.50 -19.45
N MET A 330 35.76 -4.74 -19.15
CA MET A 330 34.91 -3.85 -18.39
C MET A 330 34.80 -4.29 -16.92
N PHE A 331 34.57 -3.31 -16.05
CA PHE A 331 34.18 -3.61 -14.67
C PHE A 331 32.67 -3.83 -14.58
N ASP A 332 32.25 -4.77 -13.75
CA ASP A 332 30.88 -4.89 -13.24
C ASP A 332 30.84 -4.34 -11.79
N THR A 333 30.15 -3.21 -11.67
CA THR A 333 30.03 -2.44 -10.42
C THR A 333 28.80 -2.80 -9.60
N SER A 334 27.94 -3.71 -10.08
CA SER A 334 26.61 -3.99 -9.52
C SER A 334 26.62 -4.24 -8.02
N TYR A 335 27.48 -5.16 -7.57
CA TYR A 335 27.57 -5.55 -6.16
C TYR A 335 28.34 -4.54 -5.29
N ALA A 336 29.36 -3.89 -5.85
CA ALA A 336 30.07 -2.80 -5.17
C ALA A 336 29.15 -1.62 -4.90
N ALA A 337 28.30 -1.27 -5.88
CA ALA A 337 27.29 -0.24 -5.78
C ALA A 337 26.20 -0.61 -4.76
N ALA A 338 25.74 -1.86 -4.74
CA ALA A 338 24.80 -2.37 -3.73
C ALA A 338 25.35 -2.22 -2.31
N PHE A 339 26.58 -2.69 -2.08
CA PHE A 339 27.25 -2.56 -0.78
C PHE A 339 27.37 -1.09 -0.35
N GLN A 340 27.82 -0.23 -1.27
CA GLN A 340 27.96 1.18 -0.97
C GLN A 340 26.62 1.83 -0.63
N LEU A 341 25.57 1.53 -1.39
CA LEU A 341 24.22 2.03 -1.14
C LEU A 341 23.72 1.62 0.24
N GLY A 342 23.89 0.34 0.61
CA GLY A 342 23.44 -0.17 1.89
C GLY A 342 24.07 0.57 3.05
N ARG A 343 25.38 0.82 2.95
CA ARG A 343 26.14 1.61 3.94
C ARG A 343 25.60 3.04 4.05
N LEU A 344 25.31 3.70 2.93
CA LEU A 344 24.78 5.06 2.91
C LEU A 344 23.37 5.13 3.51
N LEU A 345 22.48 4.20 3.15
CA LEU A 345 21.12 4.10 3.69
C LEU A 345 21.13 3.85 5.21
N ALA A 346 22.04 3.00 5.68
CA ALA A 346 22.22 2.74 7.10
C ALA A 346 22.76 3.97 7.86
N LEU A 347 23.69 4.73 7.26
CA LEU A 347 24.21 5.97 7.86
C LEU A 347 23.16 7.08 7.95
N GLN A 348 22.20 7.10 7.02
CA GLN A 348 21.10 8.07 7.02
C GLN A 348 20.11 7.81 8.17
N ASP A 349 20.00 6.56 8.65
CA ASP A 349 19.04 6.16 9.69
C ASP A 349 19.72 6.08 11.07
N LYS A 350 19.55 7.13 11.88
CA LYS A 350 20.14 7.23 13.22
C LYS A 350 19.68 6.11 14.16
N GLY A 351 18.43 5.67 14.06
CA GLY A 351 17.87 4.59 14.89
C GLY A 351 18.58 3.29 14.61
N PHE A 352 18.61 2.90 13.34
CA PHE A 352 19.32 1.71 12.86
C PHE A 352 20.81 1.73 13.25
N ALA A 353 21.53 2.81 12.95
CA ALA A 353 22.97 2.89 13.21
C ALA A 353 23.30 2.77 14.71
N THR A 354 22.49 3.38 15.57
CA THR A 354 22.65 3.29 17.04
C THR A 354 22.36 1.88 17.54
N ALA A 355 21.28 1.26 17.05
CA ALA A 355 20.91 -0.11 17.40
C ALA A 355 21.97 -1.13 16.96
N MET A 356 22.49 -1.00 15.73
CA MET A 356 23.58 -1.83 15.22
C MET A 356 24.85 -1.70 16.04
N ARG A 357 25.23 -0.48 16.44
CA ARG A 357 26.41 -0.28 17.28
C ARG A 357 26.27 -0.95 18.64
N ARG A 358 25.13 -0.76 19.31
CA ARG A 358 24.82 -1.41 20.60
C ARG A 358 24.85 -2.94 20.48
N PHE A 359 24.26 -3.47 19.42
CA PHE A 359 24.27 -4.91 19.16
C PHE A 359 25.70 -5.44 19.04
N ARG A 360 26.55 -4.76 18.26
CA ARG A 360 27.96 -5.14 18.10
C ARG A 360 28.74 -5.07 19.41
N ASP A 361 28.51 -4.02 20.22
CA ASP A 361 29.16 -3.88 21.53
C ASP A 361 28.76 -5.04 22.48
N THR A 362 27.49 -5.46 22.47
CA THR A 362 27.01 -6.64 23.23
C THR A 362 27.65 -7.94 22.75
N VAL A 363 27.64 -8.22 21.44
CA VAL A 363 28.26 -9.43 20.88
C VAL A 363 29.75 -9.47 21.21
N ARG A 364 30.45 -8.33 21.12
CA ARG A 364 31.86 -8.22 21.50
C ARG A 364 32.08 -8.53 22.98
N ALA A 365 31.26 -7.98 23.87
CA ALA A 365 31.36 -8.24 25.30
C ALA A 365 31.15 -9.74 25.62
N ASP A 366 30.16 -10.37 24.99
CA ASP A 366 29.87 -11.80 25.16
C ASP A 366 31.00 -12.69 24.61
N MET A 367 31.56 -12.33 23.45
CA MET A 367 32.72 -13.01 22.88
C MET A 367 33.95 -12.91 23.78
N ASN A 368 34.23 -11.73 24.32
CA ASN A 368 35.34 -11.52 25.25
C ASN A 368 35.14 -12.33 26.54
N ALA A 369 33.91 -12.38 27.06
CA ALA A 369 33.57 -13.20 28.22
C ALA A 369 33.75 -14.71 27.93
N LEU A 370 33.35 -15.18 26.75
CA LEU A 370 33.54 -16.56 26.33
C LEU A 370 35.02 -16.91 26.15
N ALA A 371 35.79 -16.05 25.49
CA ALA A 371 37.23 -16.21 25.31
C ALA A 371 37.93 -16.26 26.67
N GLY A 372 37.58 -15.35 27.59
CA GLY A 372 38.06 -15.35 28.98
C GLY A 372 37.78 -16.68 29.68
N ARG A 373 36.53 -17.18 29.65
CA ARG A 373 36.16 -18.47 30.26
C ARG A 373 36.95 -19.65 29.70
N LYS A 374 37.11 -19.72 28.37
CA LYS A 374 37.86 -20.81 27.73
C LYS A 374 39.38 -20.69 28.00
N MET A 375 39.94 -19.49 28.03
CA MET A 375 41.33 -19.27 28.42
C MET A 375 41.57 -19.67 29.88
N THR A 376 40.68 -19.31 30.81
CA THR A 376 40.77 -19.74 32.21
C THR A 376 40.61 -21.26 32.35
N GLY A 377 39.70 -21.87 31.58
CA GLY A 377 39.53 -23.33 31.55
C GLY A 377 40.76 -24.06 31.02
N GLY A 378 41.42 -23.51 29.99
CA GLY A 378 42.69 -24.03 29.47
C GLY A 378 43.86 -23.85 30.45
N LEU A 379 43.96 -22.69 31.12
CA LEU A 379 44.96 -22.42 32.16
C LEU A 379 44.83 -23.39 33.35
N LEU A 380 43.60 -23.78 33.69
CA LEU A 380 43.29 -24.75 34.74
C LEU A 380 43.37 -26.22 34.25
N GLY A 381 43.36 -26.45 32.94
CA GLY A 381 43.53 -27.75 32.29
C GLY A 381 45.02 -28.13 32.15
N GLY A 382 45.33 -29.41 32.37
CA GLY A 382 46.70 -29.92 32.51
C GLY A 382 47.63 -29.82 31.29
N ASP A 383 47.12 -29.46 30.11
CA ASP A 383 47.79 -29.71 28.83
C ASP A 383 48.52 -28.50 28.20
N ILE A 384 48.71 -27.39 28.92
CA ILE A 384 49.39 -26.19 28.39
C ILE A 384 50.74 -25.95 29.09
N GLY A 385 51.80 -25.72 28.31
CA GLY A 385 53.15 -25.43 28.82
C GLY A 385 53.24 -24.16 29.67
N GLN A 386 54.22 -24.10 30.58
CA GLN A 386 54.37 -22.99 31.55
C GLN A 386 54.59 -21.61 30.91
N SER A 387 55.24 -21.53 29.75
CA SER A 387 55.48 -20.28 29.02
C SER A 387 54.18 -19.70 28.43
N GLU A 388 53.34 -20.54 27.83
CA GLU A 388 52.03 -20.15 27.29
C GLU A 388 51.06 -19.76 28.41
N ARG A 389 51.05 -20.49 29.52
CA ARG A 389 50.26 -20.11 30.71
C ARG A 389 50.65 -18.72 31.24
N ARG A 390 51.94 -18.40 31.27
CA ARG A 390 52.43 -17.09 31.73
C ARG A 390 52.05 -15.96 30.79
N GLN A 391 52.17 -16.16 29.47
CA GLN A 391 51.73 -15.17 28.47
C GLN A 391 50.22 -14.93 28.51
N MET A 392 49.42 -16.00 28.67
CA MET A 392 47.97 -15.88 28.81
C MET A 392 47.58 -15.17 30.12
N ALA A 393 48.25 -15.48 31.24
CA ALA A 393 48.01 -14.82 32.52
C ALA A 393 48.40 -13.33 32.53
N GLU A 394 49.51 -12.96 31.87
CA GLU A 394 49.94 -11.57 31.73
C GLU A 394 49.00 -10.75 30.83
N ALA A 395 48.41 -11.36 29.80
CA ALA A 395 47.41 -10.70 28.95
C ALA A 395 46.09 -10.47 29.72
N LEU A 396 45.61 -11.49 30.44
CA LEU A 396 44.45 -11.39 31.34
C LEU A 396 44.65 -10.30 32.43
N ALA A 397 45.85 -10.19 33.00
CA ALA A 397 46.15 -9.21 34.05
C ALA A 397 46.17 -7.75 33.57
N LYS A 398 46.40 -7.52 32.27
CA LYS A 398 46.40 -6.17 31.67
C LYS A 398 45.01 -5.70 31.25
N GLY A 399 43.97 -6.54 31.36
CA GLY A 399 42.64 -6.26 30.80
C GLY A 399 42.57 -6.36 29.28
N ASP A 400 43.72 -6.54 28.63
CA ASP A 400 43.85 -6.89 27.22
C ASP A 400 43.67 -8.40 27.09
N ALA A 401 42.43 -8.89 27.13
CA ALA A 401 42.17 -10.19 26.52
C ALA A 401 42.71 -10.08 25.09
N PRO A 402 43.78 -10.81 24.72
CA PRO A 402 44.41 -10.62 23.43
C PRO A 402 43.32 -11.02 22.44
N VAL A 403 42.84 -10.09 21.62
CA VAL A 403 42.04 -10.44 20.46
C VAL A 403 42.92 -11.42 19.71
N PRO A 404 42.58 -12.73 19.66
CA PRO A 404 43.44 -13.68 18.99
C PRO A 404 43.66 -13.17 17.57
N ASP A 405 44.92 -13.12 17.17
CA ASP A 405 45.36 -12.69 15.84
C ASP A 405 44.43 -13.26 14.75
N ALA A 406 44.19 -12.51 13.69
CA ALA A 406 43.23 -12.90 12.64
C ALA A 406 43.52 -14.31 12.08
N ASP A 407 44.79 -14.73 12.10
CA ASP A 407 45.26 -16.06 11.71
C ASP A 407 44.84 -17.21 12.66
N ARG A 408 44.51 -16.94 13.92
CA ARG A 408 44.03 -17.96 14.87
C ARG A 408 42.53 -18.24 14.76
N TYR A 409 41.76 -17.33 14.16
CA TYR A 409 40.34 -17.54 13.89
C TYR A 409 40.07 -18.19 12.54
N SER A 410 40.95 -18.00 11.55
CA SER A 410 40.83 -18.60 10.21
C SER A 410 41.02 -20.12 10.21
N GLY A 411 41.66 -20.69 11.25
CA GLY A 411 41.92 -22.12 11.41
C GLY A 411 40.74 -22.99 11.87
N GLY A 412 39.48 -22.56 11.71
CA GLY A 412 38.29 -23.43 11.84
C GLY A 412 37.96 -24.05 13.20
N VAL A 413 38.76 -23.85 14.26
CA VAL A 413 38.62 -24.59 15.53
C VAL A 413 37.80 -23.86 16.62
N TRP A 414 37.57 -22.54 16.53
CA TRP A 414 37.04 -21.79 17.69
C TRP A 414 35.63 -21.19 17.60
N LEU A 415 35.07 -20.97 16.41
CA LEU A 415 33.73 -20.38 16.27
C LEU A 415 32.94 -21.09 15.15
N PRO A 416 31.90 -21.87 15.48
CA PRO A 416 30.98 -22.38 14.48
C PRO A 416 30.14 -21.22 13.92
N GLY A 417 30.09 -21.08 12.60
CA GLY A 417 29.12 -20.21 11.92
C GLY A 417 27.73 -20.86 11.87
N GLY A 418 26.67 -20.06 11.86
CA GLY A 418 25.29 -20.54 11.68
C GLY A 418 24.51 -20.83 12.98
N LYS A 419 23.38 -21.55 12.86
CA LYS A 419 22.50 -21.92 14.01
C LYS A 419 23.25 -22.66 15.11
N ASP A 420 24.18 -23.52 14.72
CA ASP A 420 25.05 -24.29 15.60
C ASP A 420 25.99 -23.41 16.45
N GLY A 421 26.28 -22.18 16.01
CA GLY A 421 27.15 -21.23 16.71
C GLY A 421 26.55 -20.77 18.04
N GLN A 422 25.25 -20.49 18.07
CA GLN A 422 24.53 -20.07 19.29
C GLN A 422 24.45 -21.21 20.31
N GLU A 423 24.09 -22.42 19.88
CA GLU A 423 24.00 -23.61 20.75
C GLU A 423 25.36 -24.01 21.33
N LYS A 424 26.45 -23.83 20.58
CA LYS A 424 27.81 -24.19 21.03
C LYS A 424 28.52 -23.09 21.85
N THR A 425 28.11 -21.82 21.75
CA THR A 425 28.82 -20.69 22.39
C THR A 425 28.02 -19.97 23.47
N GLY A 426 26.68 -20.05 23.46
CA GLY A 426 25.80 -19.33 24.38
C GLY A 426 25.70 -17.81 24.13
N VAL A 427 26.29 -17.31 23.04
CA VAL A 427 26.25 -15.88 22.65
C VAL A 427 24.96 -15.60 21.89
N ALA A 428 24.24 -14.52 22.22
CA ALA A 428 23.05 -14.12 21.47
C ALA A 428 23.46 -13.47 20.14
N LEU A 429 23.16 -14.14 19.02
CA LEU A 429 23.54 -13.69 17.68
C LEU A 429 22.37 -13.11 16.88
N ASP A 430 21.17 -13.07 17.47
CA ASP A 430 20.00 -12.55 16.81
C ASP A 430 19.98 -11.01 16.89
N PRO A 431 19.88 -10.30 15.75
CA PRO A 431 19.77 -8.85 15.75
C PRO A 431 18.54 -8.37 16.54
N PRO A 432 18.62 -7.18 17.18
CA PRO A 432 17.47 -6.55 17.82
C PRO A 432 16.33 -6.36 16.82
N ALA A 433 15.08 -6.42 17.30
CA ALA A 433 13.89 -6.33 16.43
C ALA A 433 13.84 -5.06 15.57
N GLU A 434 14.43 -3.96 16.01
CA GLU A 434 14.56 -2.72 15.21
C GLU A 434 15.46 -2.93 13.98
N VAL A 435 16.60 -3.60 14.17
CA VAL A 435 17.55 -3.95 13.10
C VAL A 435 16.90 -4.94 12.14
N SER A 436 16.31 -6.03 12.64
CA SER A 436 15.67 -7.06 11.80
C SER A 436 14.56 -6.48 10.94
N ARG A 437 13.68 -5.63 11.51
CA ARG A 437 12.61 -4.95 10.77
C ARG A 437 13.14 -4.01 9.70
N TRP A 438 14.21 -3.27 10.00
CA TRP A 438 14.81 -2.37 9.03
C TRP A 438 15.43 -3.14 7.86
N LEU A 439 16.14 -4.24 8.14
CA LEU A 439 16.72 -5.12 7.13
C LEU A 439 15.64 -5.82 6.30
N ALA A 440 14.53 -6.26 6.91
CA ALA A 440 13.40 -6.86 6.21
C ALA A 440 12.75 -5.89 5.21
N ARG A 441 12.59 -4.60 5.57
CA ARG A 441 12.15 -3.57 4.62
C ARG A 441 13.16 -3.39 3.49
N LEU A 442 14.45 -3.39 3.79
CA LEU A 442 15.49 -3.25 2.79
C LEU A 442 15.56 -4.44 1.82
N MET A 443 15.27 -5.66 2.29
CA MET A 443 15.11 -6.85 1.44
C MET A 443 14.01 -6.72 0.40
N LEU A 444 12.93 -6.03 0.75
CA LEU A 444 11.84 -5.71 -0.17
C LEU A 444 12.11 -4.42 -0.97
N LEU A 445 13.37 -3.96 -1.00
CA LEU A 445 13.86 -2.80 -1.72
C LEU A 445 13.24 -1.46 -1.26
N TYR A 446 12.64 -1.40 -0.07
CA TYR A 446 12.21 -0.11 0.49
C TYR A 446 13.45 0.76 0.73
N ARG A 447 13.30 2.08 0.52
CA ARG A 447 14.38 3.09 0.60
C ARG A 447 15.45 3.01 -0.49
N VAL A 448 15.44 1.99 -1.37
CA VAL A 448 16.32 1.95 -2.53
C VAL A 448 15.90 3.05 -3.52
N PRO A 449 16.79 3.98 -3.89
CA PRO A 449 16.44 5.07 -4.81
C PRO A 449 16.05 4.56 -6.19
N TYR A 450 15.19 5.31 -6.89
CA TYR A 450 14.67 4.95 -8.22
C TYR A 450 15.80 4.63 -9.22
N ASP A 451 16.86 5.43 -9.27
CA ASP A 451 17.97 5.26 -10.23
C ASP A 451 18.80 3.98 -10.01
N TYR A 452 18.72 3.37 -8.81
CA TYR A 452 19.33 2.06 -8.57
C TYR A 452 18.45 0.91 -9.06
N LEU A 453 17.12 1.13 -9.10
CA LEU A 453 16.14 0.18 -9.63
C LEU A 453 16.11 0.27 -11.16
N VAL A 454 15.98 1.49 -11.70
CA VAL A 454 15.85 1.84 -13.13
C VAL A 454 16.99 2.78 -13.54
N PRO A 455 18.22 2.26 -13.70
CA PRO A 455 19.40 3.06 -14.07
C PRO A 455 19.37 3.61 -15.50
N ASP A 456 18.53 3.04 -16.37
CA ASP A 456 18.35 3.47 -17.76
C ASP A 456 16.86 3.51 -18.09
N ALA A 457 16.38 4.62 -18.64
CA ALA A 457 14.97 4.81 -18.98
C ALA A 457 14.43 3.78 -19.97
N ARG A 458 15.30 3.14 -20.78
CA ARG A 458 14.92 2.08 -21.72
C ARG A 458 14.52 0.79 -21.03
N LEU A 459 14.92 0.57 -19.77
CA LEU A 459 14.48 -0.57 -18.97
C LEU A 459 13.00 -0.47 -18.60
N LEU A 460 12.48 0.76 -18.45
CA LEU A 460 11.07 1.02 -18.12
C LEU A 460 10.49 2.17 -18.96
N PRO A 461 10.22 1.93 -20.25
CA PRO A 461 9.59 2.93 -21.12
C PRO A 461 8.19 3.32 -20.64
N ASP A 462 7.63 4.40 -21.20
CA ASP A 462 6.24 4.77 -20.92
C ASP A 462 5.26 3.69 -21.40
N ARG A 463 4.15 3.52 -20.67
CA ARG A 463 3.13 2.48 -20.92
C ARG A 463 3.76 1.10 -21.03
N SER A 464 4.50 0.69 -20.01
CA SER A 464 5.18 -0.60 -19.99
C SER A 464 4.99 -1.38 -18.70
N LEU A 465 5.01 -2.70 -18.85
CA LEU A 465 4.99 -3.71 -17.80
C LEU A 465 6.24 -4.58 -17.97
N ARG A 466 7.14 -4.57 -16.99
CA ARG A 466 8.46 -5.22 -17.08
C ARG A 466 8.66 -6.20 -15.93
N PHE A 467 8.74 -7.48 -16.26
CA PHE A 467 8.86 -8.57 -15.29
C PHE A 467 10.31 -8.82 -14.89
N PHE A 468 10.54 -9.06 -13.60
CA PHE A 468 11.87 -9.32 -13.04
C PHE A 468 11.83 -10.41 -11.97
N GLN A 469 13.01 -10.94 -11.68
CA GLN A 469 13.35 -11.58 -10.43
C GLN A 469 14.27 -10.68 -9.61
N VAL A 470 14.28 -10.87 -8.29
CA VAL A 470 15.18 -10.14 -7.40
C VAL A 470 16.51 -10.87 -7.30
N ASP A 471 17.61 -10.19 -7.58
CA ASP A 471 18.97 -10.72 -7.48
C ASP A 471 19.36 -10.91 -6.00
N PRO A 472 19.48 -12.16 -5.49
CA PRO A 472 19.79 -12.41 -4.09
C PRO A 472 21.21 -11.98 -3.71
N ASN A 473 22.14 -11.97 -4.66
CA ASN A 473 23.52 -11.57 -4.40
C ASN A 473 23.63 -10.04 -4.29
N TRP A 474 22.87 -9.32 -5.10
CA TRP A 474 22.74 -7.87 -4.98
C TRP A 474 22.15 -7.48 -3.62
N LEU A 475 21.05 -8.13 -3.20
CA LEU A 475 20.45 -7.93 -1.87
C LEU A 475 21.42 -8.23 -0.73
N LYS A 476 22.16 -9.34 -0.84
CA LYS A 476 23.19 -9.69 0.14
C LYS A 476 24.24 -8.59 0.28
N CYS A 477 24.78 -8.11 -0.84
CA CYS A 477 25.78 -7.04 -0.83
C CYS A 477 25.20 -5.76 -0.22
N LEU A 478 23.95 -5.43 -0.54
CA LEU A 478 23.22 -4.31 0.08
C LEU A 478 23.14 -4.45 1.60
N LEU A 479 22.74 -5.62 2.11
CA LEU A 479 22.61 -5.87 3.55
C LEU A 479 23.98 -5.90 4.25
N GLU A 480 25.01 -6.52 3.66
CA GLU A 480 26.38 -6.48 4.18
C GLU A 480 26.92 -5.05 4.26
N GLY A 481 26.60 -4.23 3.26
CA GLY A 481 26.88 -2.80 3.25
C GLY A 481 26.21 -2.07 4.41
N ALA A 482 24.92 -2.29 4.61
CA ALA A 482 24.17 -1.68 5.71
C ALA A 482 24.74 -2.07 7.09
N CYS A 483 25.06 -3.34 7.27
CA CYS A 483 25.62 -3.84 8.52
C CYS A 483 27.08 -3.40 8.75
N SER A 484 27.79 -2.92 7.72
CA SER A 484 29.17 -2.43 7.84
C SER A 484 29.33 -1.12 8.62
N VAL A 485 28.24 -0.42 8.93
CA VAL A 485 28.29 0.86 9.64
C VAL A 485 28.83 0.69 11.06
N GLY A 486 29.72 1.60 11.46
CA GLY A 486 30.27 1.65 12.81
C GLY A 486 31.37 0.62 13.10
N ARG A 487 32.02 0.05 12.07
CA ARG A 487 33.27 -0.70 12.21
C ARG A 487 34.39 0.23 12.68
N VAL A 488 35.11 -0.16 13.72
CA VAL A 488 36.26 0.58 14.27
C VAL A 488 37.52 -0.27 14.25
N THR A 489 37.41 -1.59 14.42
CA THR A 489 38.55 -2.51 14.49
C THR A 489 38.41 -3.69 13.52
N SER A 490 39.50 -4.42 13.27
CA SER A 490 39.45 -5.70 12.55
C SER A 490 38.55 -6.73 13.24
N GLY A 491 38.45 -6.68 14.58
CA GLY A 491 37.50 -7.49 15.34
C GLY A 491 36.03 -7.22 14.99
N ASP A 492 35.69 -5.99 14.62
CA ASP A 492 34.32 -5.67 14.17
C ASP A 492 33.97 -6.29 12.83
N GLN A 493 34.94 -6.34 11.93
CA GLN A 493 34.78 -7.01 10.65
C GLN A 493 34.56 -8.51 10.85
N MET A 494 35.26 -9.14 11.81
CA MET A 494 35.07 -10.56 12.14
C MET A 494 33.73 -10.83 12.82
N ILE A 495 33.28 -9.93 13.72
CA ILE A 495 31.93 -10.02 14.31
C ILE A 495 30.87 -9.95 13.21
N ASP A 496 30.97 -8.95 12.32
CA ASP A 496 30.07 -8.81 11.18
C ASP A 496 30.10 -10.05 10.28
N GLU A 497 31.28 -10.59 10.01
CA GLU A 497 31.44 -11.84 9.28
C GLU A 497 30.69 -12.98 10.00
N TRP A 498 30.81 -13.11 11.32
CA TRP A 498 30.16 -14.17 12.07
C TRP A 498 28.62 -14.05 12.12
N ILE A 499 28.08 -12.84 12.29
CA ILE A 499 26.64 -12.58 12.39
C ILE A 499 25.96 -12.41 11.02
N ARG A 500 26.71 -12.30 9.91
CA ARG A 500 26.16 -12.02 8.56
C ARG A 500 25.04 -12.97 8.13
N ALA A 501 25.18 -14.26 8.45
CA ALA A 501 24.18 -15.26 8.11
C ALA A 501 22.84 -14.97 8.81
N ARG A 502 22.90 -14.43 10.04
CA ARG A 502 21.71 -14.09 10.81
C ARG A 502 20.97 -12.89 10.26
N PHE A 503 21.67 -11.92 9.67
CA PHE A 503 21.01 -10.77 9.03
C PHE A 503 20.13 -11.20 7.86
N MET A 504 20.64 -12.10 7.00
CA MET A 504 19.85 -12.66 5.90
C MET A 504 18.69 -13.49 6.43
N ASP A 505 18.94 -14.41 7.37
CA ASP A 505 17.91 -15.29 7.93
C ASP A 505 16.77 -14.51 8.60
N THR A 506 17.12 -13.50 9.41
CA THR A 506 16.14 -12.70 10.16
C THR A 506 15.37 -11.77 9.25
N ALA A 507 16.04 -11.13 8.28
CA ALA A 507 15.37 -10.27 7.32
C ALA A 507 14.43 -11.08 6.39
N LEU A 508 14.81 -12.30 6.00
CA LEU A 508 13.95 -13.23 5.25
C LEU A 508 12.73 -13.66 6.07
N ALA A 509 12.91 -13.95 7.37
CA ALA A 509 11.83 -14.36 8.24
C ALA A 509 10.83 -13.24 8.54
N ASP A 510 11.32 -11.99 8.66
CA ASP A 510 10.49 -10.82 8.97
C ASP A 510 9.89 -10.16 7.71
N ALA A 511 10.38 -10.45 6.50
CA ALA A 511 9.91 -9.85 5.26
C ALA A 511 8.41 -10.06 4.97
N PRO A 512 7.80 -11.26 5.14
CA PRO A 512 6.36 -11.44 4.99
C PRO A 512 5.54 -10.55 5.92
N ASP A 513 6.08 -10.23 7.09
CA ASP A 513 5.42 -9.43 8.11
C ASP A 513 5.48 -7.91 7.84
N VAL A 514 6.31 -7.47 6.89
CA VAL A 514 6.43 -6.04 6.55
C VAL A 514 5.10 -5.49 6.03
N ARG A 515 4.29 -6.32 5.37
CA ARG A 515 3.01 -5.93 4.78
C ARG A 515 1.79 -6.34 5.62
N SER A 516 1.86 -7.45 6.36
CA SER A 516 0.75 -7.92 7.20
C SER A 516 0.54 -7.06 8.46
N ARG A 517 1.56 -6.31 8.88
CA ARG A 517 1.47 -5.43 10.04
C ARG A 517 0.90 -4.07 9.63
N ALA A 518 -0.36 -3.83 10.04
CA ALA A 518 -0.87 -2.48 10.29
C ALA A 518 0.15 -1.67 11.14
N PRO A 519 0.16 -0.33 11.12
CA PRO A 519 1.06 0.44 11.95
C PRO A 519 0.53 0.24 13.35
N GLU A 520 1.14 -0.65 14.11
CA GLU A 520 1.00 -0.62 15.55
C GLU A 520 1.36 0.80 15.97
N ALA A 521 0.35 1.53 16.46
CA ALA A 521 0.58 2.65 17.34
C ALA A 521 1.69 2.23 18.31
N GLU A 522 2.69 3.09 18.50
CA GLU A 522 3.79 2.88 19.44
C GLU A 522 3.28 2.14 20.68
N PRO A 523 3.99 1.10 21.15
CA PRO A 523 3.47 0.23 22.19
C PRO A 523 3.08 1.08 23.38
N LYS A 524 1.77 1.27 23.57
CA LYS A 524 1.24 1.83 24.80
C LYS A 524 1.80 0.95 25.90
N ILE A 525 2.57 1.56 26.80
CA ILE A 525 3.14 0.92 27.97
C ILE A 525 1.95 0.47 28.83
N ALA A 526 1.43 -0.73 28.54
CA ALA A 526 0.55 -1.45 29.44
C ALA A 526 1.45 -2.09 30.51
N PRO A 527 1.10 -1.98 31.79
CA PRO A 527 1.87 -2.60 32.85
C PRO A 527 1.91 -4.11 32.62
N ALA A 528 3.11 -4.67 32.61
CA ALA A 528 3.37 -6.08 32.35
C ALA A 528 2.49 -6.97 33.25
N ALA A 529 1.50 -7.64 32.65
CA ALA A 529 0.84 -8.75 33.28
C ALA A 529 1.88 -9.87 33.45
N LYS A 530 2.27 -10.13 34.69
CA LYS A 530 3.15 -11.25 35.05
C LYS A 530 2.50 -12.56 34.58
N GLY A 531 3.16 -13.27 33.67
CA GLY A 531 2.90 -14.70 33.47
C GLY A 531 3.01 -15.26 32.06
N THR A 532 3.07 -14.45 31.00
CA THR A 532 3.14 -15.01 29.64
C THR A 532 4.59 -15.23 29.21
N GLN A 533 5.01 -16.49 29.16
CA GLN A 533 6.30 -16.90 28.59
C GLN A 533 6.42 -16.43 27.13
N PRO A 534 7.56 -15.86 26.71
CA PRO A 534 7.79 -15.31 25.36
C PRO A 534 7.83 -16.36 24.23
N ASP A 535 7.75 -17.65 24.55
CA ASP A 535 7.94 -18.74 23.57
C ASP A 535 6.68 -19.07 22.76
N ALA A 536 5.48 -18.69 23.22
CA ALA A 536 4.23 -18.98 22.51
C ALA A 536 4.02 -18.10 21.26
N VAL A 537 4.52 -16.86 21.26
CA VAL A 537 4.41 -15.91 20.12
C VAL A 537 5.37 -16.28 18.97
N LYS A 538 6.41 -17.07 19.23
CA LYS A 538 7.39 -17.48 18.21
C LYS A 538 6.92 -18.64 17.33
N LYS A 539 5.96 -19.46 17.77
CA LYS A 539 5.60 -20.73 17.08
C LYS A 539 4.74 -20.57 15.82
N GLN A 540 4.17 -19.40 15.53
CA GLN A 540 3.42 -19.14 14.29
C GLN A 540 4.26 -18.43 13.19
N ARG A 541 5.55 -18.17 13.41
CA ARG A 541 6.36 -17.17 12.67
C ARG A 541 7.38 -17.71 11.65
N GLN A 542 7.15 -18.84 10.99
CA GLN A 542 8.10 -19.33 9.97
C GLN A 542 7.39 -19.77 8.69
N VAL A 543 7.05 -18.80 7.83
CA VAL A 543 6.88 -19.08 6.40
C VAL A 543 8.23 -18.79 5.75
N ALA A 544 8.96 -19.83 5.36
CA ALA A 544 10.18 -19.65 4.58
C ALA A 544 9.81 -19.13 3.18
N LEU A 545 10.41 -18.02 2.77
CA LEU A 545 10.20 -17.45 1.43
C LEU A 545 10.61 -18.45 0.35
N LYS A 546 9.80 -18.55 -0.69
CA LYS A 546 9.99 -19.37 -1.89
C LYS A 546 10.77 -18.56 -2.92
N TRP A 547 12.06 -18.88 -3.08
CA TRP A 547 12.86 -18.34 -4.17
C TRP A 547 12.47 -18.96 -5.52
N PRO A 548 12.57 -18.21 -6.64
CA PRO A 548 12.95 -16.81 -6.71
C PRO A 548 11.85 -15.85 -6.23
N LEU A 549 12.23 -14.75 -5.59
CA LEU A 549 11.32 -13.61 -5.45
C LEU A 549 11.15 -12.96 -6.81
N SER A 550 9.91 -12.83 -7.28
CA SER A 550 9.64 -12.28 -8.62
C SER A 550 8.53 -11.25 -8.61
N GLY A 551 8.47 -10.44 -9.64
CA GLY A 551 7.67 -9.24 -9.64
C GLY A 551 7.66 -8.52 -10.97
N PHE A 552 7.11 -7.30 -10.95
CA PHE A 552 7.10 -6.43 -12.11
C PHE A 552 7.16 -4.96 -11.72
N LEU A 553 7.71 -4.16 -12.63
CA LEU A 553 7.55 -2.71 -12.65
C LEU A 553 6.46 -2.35 -13.67
N MET A 554 5.58 -1.44 -13.32
CA MET A 554 4.59 -0.88 -14.23
C MET A 554 4.72 0.63 -14.29
N LYS A 555 5.01 1.18 -15.47
CA LYS A 555 4.98 2.62 -15.72
C LYS A 555 3.80 2.93 -16.64
N SER A 556 2.80 3.61 -16.10
CA SER A 556 1.55 3.85 -16.83
C SER A 556 0.78 5.04 -16.27
N PRO A 557 0.09 5.82 -17.13
CA PRO A 557 -0.95 6.74 -16.68
C PRO A 557 -2.00 6.06 -15.79
N LEU A 558 -2.26 4.76 -15.95
CA LEU A 558 -3.17 4.02 -15.08
C LEU A 558 -2.80 4.12 -13.60
N VAL A 559 -1.52 4.09 -13.27
CA VAL A 559 -1.02 4.26 -11.89
C VAL A 559 -1.33 5.65 -11.38
N ALA A 560 -1.07 6.68 -12.18
CA ALA A 560 -1.28 8.06 -11.78
C ALA A 560 -2.75 8.40 -11.55
N HIS A 561 -3.65 7.83 -12.35
CA HIS A 561 -5.09 8.12 -12.29
C HIS A 561 -5.84 7.27 -11.25
N TRP A 562 -5.27 6.14 -10.80
CA TRP A 562 -5.93 5.22 -9.87
C TRP A 562 -5.06 4.94 -8.65
N ASN A 563 -5.53 5.40 -7.49
CA ASN A 563 -4.93 5.05 -6.21
C ASN A 563 -5.53 3.73 -5.71
N GLY A 564 -4.68 2.81 -5.23
CA GLY A 564 -5.14 1.56 -4.62
C GLY A 564 -5.42 0.42 -5.61
N LEU A 565 -4.74 0.41 -6.77
CA LEU A 565 -4.82 -0.71 -7.72
C LEU A 565 -4.55 -2.04 -6.99
N GLU A 566 -5.31 -3.07 -7.39
CA GLU A 566 -5.17 -4.40 -6.83
C GLU A 566 -4.33 -5.28 -7.73
N MET A 567 -3.36 -5.96 -7.13
CA MET A 567 -2.46 -6.85 -7.84
C MET A 567 -2.66 -8.26 -7.34
N HIS A 568 -3.28 -9.08 -8.18
CA HIS A 568 -3.45 -10.50 -7.93
C HIS A 568 -2.44 -11.23 -8.80
N ALA A 569 -1.71 -12.18 -8.21
CA ALA A 569 -0.72 -12.95 -8.95
C ALA A 569 -0.79 -14.42 -8.55
N LYS A 570 -0.39 -15.31 -9.46
CA LYS A 570 -0.37 -16.76 -9.24
C LYS A 570 0.98 -17.37 -9.56
N ILE A 571 1.24 -18.50 -8.92
CA ILE A 571 2.35 -19.42 -9.15
C ILE A 571 1.72 -20.78 -9.50
N GLY A 572 1.75 -21.12 -10.78
CA GLY A 572 0.88 -22.17 -11.33
C GLY A 572 -0.58 -21.81 -11.05
N GLU A 573 -1.27 -22.69 -10.30
CA GLU A 573 -2.67 -22.51 -9.88
C GLU A 573 -2.81 -21.86 -8.49
N THR A 574 -1.71 -21.65 -7.76
CA THR A 574 -1.75 -21.13 -6.38
C THR A 574 -1.61 -19.61 -6.33
N PRO A 575 -2.40 -18.89 -5.53
CA PRO A 575 -2.18 -17.46 -5.30
C PRO A 575 -0.78 -17.18 -4.74
N ALA A 576 -0.07 -16.22 -5.32
CA ALA A 576 1.23 -15.77 -4.86
C ALA A 576 1.06 -14.81 -3.67
N LEU A 577 1.92 -14.93 -2.66
CA LEU A 577 1.92 -13.99 -1.52
C LEU A 577 2.54 -12.65 -1.95
N PRO A 578 1.81 -11.52 -1.90
CA PRO A 578 2.38 -10.21 -2.18
C PRO A 578 3.29 -9.79 -1.02
N LEU A 579 4.55 -9.48 -1.31
CA LEU A 579 5.53 -8.98 -0.35
C LEU A 579 5.63 -7.45 -0.39
N ARG A 580 5.53 -6.86 -1.59
CA ARG A 580 5.51 -5.41 -1.79
C ARG A 580 4.61 -5.05 -2.96
N ILE A 581 3.73 -4.08 -2.78
CA ILE A 581 2.98 -3.41 -3.85
C ILE A 581 3.01 -1.94 -3.49
N ASP A 582 3.80 -1.14 -4.19
CA ASP A 582 4.16 0.20 -3.75
C ASP A 582 4.39 1.14 -4.94
N ARG A 583 4.09 2.43 -4.76
CA ARG A 583 4.27 3.45 -5.79
C ARG A 583 5.57 4.20 -5.54
N ILE A 584 6.54 3.96 -6.43
CA ILE A 584 7.89 4.54 -6.32
C ILE A 584 8.02 5.87 -7.07
N ALA A 585 7.10 6.16 -7.99
CA ALA A 585 6.94 7.46 -8.65
C ALA A 585 5.45 7.66 -9.00
N PRO A 586 4.95 8.88 -9.28
CA PRO A 586 3.52 9.14 -9.49
C PRO A 586 2.82 8.22 -10.51
N ASP A 587 3.56 7.77 -11.53
CA ASP A 587 3.10 6.90 -12.62
C ASP A 587 3.72 5.50 -12.59
N THR A 588 4.49 5.15 -11.55
CA THR A 588 5.30 3.94 -11.50
C THR A 588 5.04 3.09 -10.25
N LEU A 589 4.62 1.85 -10.45
CA LEU A 589 4.43 0.82 -9.40
C LEU A 589 5.54 -0.23 -9.43
N ILE A 590 5.91 -0.69 -8.23
CA ILE A 590 6.71 -1.90 -8.02
C ILE A 590 5.88 -2.95 -7.29
N CYS A 591 5.90 -4.18 -7.82
CA CYS A 591 5.29 -5.34 -7.18
C CYS A 591 6.33 -6.45 -6.98
N ILE A 592 6.40 -7.04 -5.79
CA ILE A 592 7.27 -8.18 -5.45
C ILE A 592 6.41 -9.23 -4.76
N PHE A 593 6.53 -10.48 -5.21
CA PHE A 593 5.80 -11.64 -4.74
C PHE A 593 6.75 -12.77 -4.32
N ASP A 594 6.24 -13.64 -3.44
CA ASP A 594 6.95 -14.82 -2.95
C ASP A 594 6.85 -16.00 -3.93
N GLY A 595 7.83 -16.14 -4.83
CA GLY A 595 7.92 -17.22 -5.80
C GLY A 595 7.85 -16.75 -7.26
N ALA A 596 8.03 -17.69 -8.19
CA ALA A 596 8.07 -17.43 -9.64
C ALA A 596 6.65 -17.27 -10.24
N LEU A 597 6.31 -16.05 -10.66
CA LEU A 597 4.99 -15.74 -11.20
C LEU A 597 4.70 -16.46 -12.52
N SER A 598 3.49 -17.01 -12.63
CA SER A 598 2.91 -17.55 -13.88
C SER A 598 1.82 -16.66 -14.45
N GLU A 599 1.10 -15.92 -13.60
CA GLU A 599 -0.02 -15.08 -14.01
C GLU A 599 -0.09 -13.83 -13.12
N VAL A 600 -0.45 -12.70 -13.72
CA VAL A 600 -0.74 -11.44 -13.03
C VAL A 600 -2.05 -10.87 -13.56
N GLU A 601 -2.93 -10.53 -12.65
CA GLU A 601 -4.18 -9.82 -12.89
C GLU A 601 -4.14 -8.48 -12.14
N ILE A 602 -4.26 -7.40 -12.90
CA ILE A 602 -4.37 -6.04 -12.36
C ILE A 602 -5.84 -5.66 -12.40
N CYS A 603 -6.38 -5.38 -11.22
CA CYS A 603 -7.77 -5.01 -11.04
C CYS A 603 -7.87 -3.54 -10.59
N PRO A 604 -8.98 -2.86 -10.90
CA PRO A 604 -9.29 -1.60 -10.23
C PRO A 604 -9.38 -1.85 -8.71
N PRO A 605 -9.20 -0.82 -7.88
CA PRO A 605 -9.39 -0.94 -6.43
C PRO A 605 -10.79 -1.54 -6.13
N ALA A 606 -10.93 -2.48 -5.19
CA ALA A 606 -12.26 -2.95 -4.74
C ALA A 606 -13.11 -1.82 -4.12
N GLU A 607 -12.47 -0.72 -3.70
CA GLU A 607 -13.09 0.56 -3.31
C GLU A 607 -13.76 1.26 -4.49
N ALA A 608 -13.30 1.00 -5.70
CA ALA A 608 -13.78 1.58 -6.94
C ALA A 608 -14.70 0.62 -7.70
N VAL A 609 -15.29 -0.38 -7.01
CA VAL A 609 -16.44 -1.10 -7.54
C VAL A 609 -17.48 -0.09 -8.03
N TYR A 610 -17.76 -0.15 -9.33
CA TYR A 610 -18.69 0.75 -9.96
C TYR A 610 -20.12 0.35 -9.63
N HIS A 611 -20.95 1.35 -9.36
CA HIS A 611 -22.38 1.18 -9.16
C HIS A 611 -23.06 1.62 -10.43
N GLY A 612 -23.78 0.73 -11.10
CA GLY A 612 -24.21 0.99 -12.45
C GLY A 612 -25.39 0.15 -12.94
N ALA A 613 -25.83 0.56 -14.11
CA ALA A 613 -26.82 -0.11 -14.93
C ALA A 613 -26.45 0.03 -16.41
N GLU A 614 -26.79 -1.00 -17.19
CA GLU A 614 -26.54 -1.02 -18.62
C GLU A 614 -27.47 -0.02 -19.33
N LYS A 615 -26.91 0.81 -20.21
CA LYS A 615 -27.68 1.75 -21.03
C LYS A 615 -28.22 1.01 -22.26
N GLY A 616 -29.56 0.93 -22.37
CA GLY A 616 -30.25 0.30 -23.49
C GLY A 616 -31.17 1.26 -24.24
N THR A 617 -31.86 0.76 -25.27
CA THR A 617 -32.86 1.51 -26.01
C THR A 617 -34.03 1.89 -25.09
N GLY A 618 -34.15 3.18 -24.76
CA GLY A 618 -35.24 3.71 -23.93
C GLY A 618 -34.95 3.81 -22.42
N GLY A 619 -33.71 3.61 -21.96
CA GLY A 619 -33.32 3.89 -20.57
C GLY A 619 -32.17 3.02 -20.06
N TYR A 620 -32.10 2.89 -18.74
CA TYR A 620 -31.09 2.10 -18.05
C TYR A 620 -31.71 0.82 -17.48
N PHE A 621 -30.96 -0.28 -17.51
CA PHE A 621 -31.44 -1.60 -17.14
C PHE A 621 -30.45 -2.32 -16.24
N LYS A 622 -30.97 -3.02 -15.24
CA LYS A 622 -30.19 -3.96 -14.43
C LYS A 622 -30.52 -5.39 -14.85
N SER A 623 -29.51 -6.07 -15.38
CA SER A 623 -29.58 -7.43 -15.93
C SER A 623 -29.10 -8.49 -14.93
N VAL A 624 -28.15 -8.14 -14.04
CA VAL A 624 -27.49 -9.07 -13.13
C VAL A 624 -27.75 -8.69 -11.68
N LEU A 625 -28.34 -9.61 -10.91
CA LEU A 625 -28.43 -9.51 -9.45
C LEU A 625 -27.26 -10.23 -8.80
N ARG A 626 -26.93 -9.87 -7.56
CA ARG A 626 -25.86 -10.49 -6.78
C ARG A 626 -26.40 -11.22 -5.57
N ASP A 627 -25.72 -12.31 -5.27
CA ASP A 627 -25.97 -13.08 -4.06
C ASP A 627 -25.52 -12.29 -2.81
N PRO A 628 -26.37 -12.11 -1.78
CA PRO A 628 -26.03 -11.32 -0.59
C PRO A 628 -24.86 -11.86 0.24
N GLU A 629 -24.62 -13.17 0.25
CA GLU A 629 -23.57 -13.78 1.07
C GLU A 629 -22.22 -13.82 0.35
N THR A 630 -22.25 -14.10 -0.95
CA THR A 630 -21.03 -14.33 -1.75
C THR A 630 -20.66 -13.15 -2.64
N GLY A 631 -21.57 -12.21 -2.90
CA GLY A 631 -21.41 -11.14 -3.87
C GLY A 631 -21.27 -11.62 -5.32
N ALA A 632 -21.37 -12.94 -5.56
CA ALA A 632 -21.30 -13.52 -6.88
C ALA A 632 -22.53 -13.12 -7.71
N PRO A 633 -22.39 -12.99 -9.04
CA PRO A 633 -23.55 -12.89 -9.92
C PRO A 633 -24.49 -14.06 -9.62
N HIS A 634 -25.68 -13.76 -9.12
CA HIS A 634 -26.74 -14.73 -8.96
C HIS A 634 -27.22 -14.98 -10.38
N GLY A 635 -26.95 -16.15 -10.98
CA GLY A 635 -27.26 -16.49 -12.39
C GLY A 635 -28.74 -16.43 -12.79
N LYS A 636 -29.61 -15.82 -11.98
CA LYS A 636 -30.91 -15.33 -12.39
C LYS A 636 -30.71 -13.96 -13.03
N GLU A 637 -30.77 -13.92 -14.35
CA GLU A 637 -30.99 -12.67 -15.07
C GLU A 637 -32.18 -11.97 -14.42
N ALA A 638 -32.01 -10.75 -13.90
CA ALA A 638 -33.14 -9.85 -13.73
C ALA A 638 -33.54 -9.51 -15.17
N PRO A 639 -34.67 -10.01 -15.71
CA PRO A 639 -34.97 -9.80 -17.11
C PRO A 639 -35.31 -8.33 -17.31
N GLY A 640 -34.30 -7.54 -17.70
CA GLY A 640 -34.40 -6.13 -18.04
C GLY A 640 -35.09 -5.27 -16.98
N PHE A 641 -34.71 -5.36 -15.69
CA PHE A 641 -35.27 -4.45 -14.68
C PHE A 641 -34.92 -3.01 -15.03
N ARG A 642 -35.93 -2.24 -15.45
CA ARG A 642 -35.73 -0.85 -15.86
C ARG A 642 -35.50 0.02 -14.63
N VAL A 643 -34.36 0.70 -14.60
CA VAL A 643 -34.03 1.64 -13.53
C VAL A 643 -35.05 2.79 -13.53
N PRO A 644 -35.75 3.03 -12.42
CA PRO A 644 -36.76 4.07 -12.35
C PRO A 644 -36.11 5.45 -12.36
N MET A 645 -36.52 6.28 -13.32
CA MET A 645 -36.01 7.64 -13.50
C MET A 645 -37.01 8.67 -13.00
N ARG A 646 -36.48 9.80 -12.52
CA ARG A 646 -37.22 11.00 -12.13
C ARG A 646 -37.04 12.08 -13.19
N GLY A 647 -38.13 12.74 -13.54
CA GLY A 647 -38.11 13.86 -14.48
C GLY A 647 -37.90 13.46 -15.93
N ALA A 648 -37.94 14.46 -16.82
CA ALA A 648 -37.86 14.26 -18.27
C ALA A 648 -36.42 14.10 -18.81
N ASP A 649 -35.40 14.43 -18.01
CA ASP A 649 -34.00 14.35 -18.46
C ASP A 649 -33.46 12.92 -18.54
N GLY A 650 -34.16 11.96 -17.91
CA GLY A 650 -33.87 10.53 -17.97
C GLY A 650 -32.56 10.13 -17.31
N ARG A 651 -31.97 10.99 -16.47
CA ARG A 651 -30.67 10.76 -15.82
C ARG A 651 -30.75 10.68 -14.30
N VAL A 652 -31.74 11.31 -13.69
CA VAL A 652 -31.92 11.28 -12.24
C VAL A 652 -32.70 10.04 -11.83
N ILE A 653 -32.19 9.26 -10.89
CA ILE A 653 -32.77 8.00 -10.42
C ILE A 653 -33.74 8.28 -9.26
N ASP A 654 -34.86 7.55 -9.23
CA ASP A 654 -35.72 7.43 -8.05
C ASP A 654 -35.17 6.31 -7.15
N MET A 655 -34.32 6.67 -6.17
CA MET A 655 -33.57 5.70 -5.37
C MET A 655 -34.49 4.82 -4.51
N PRO A 656 -35.55 5.33 -3.85
CA PRO A 656 -36.51 4.50 -3.13
C PRO A 656 -37.22 3.46 -4.00
N ARG A 657 -37.65 3.83 -5.22
CA ARG A 657 -38.27 2.85 -6.14
C ARG A 657 -37.27 1.82 -6.63
N LEU A 658 -36.04 2.24 -6.91
CA LEU A 658 -34.95 1.33 -7.29
C LEU A 658 -34.66 0.32 -6.18
N GLY A 659 -34.48 0.79 -4.95
CA GLY A 659 -34.23 -0.05 -3.77
C GLY A 659 -35.35 -1.07 -3.53
N LYS A 660 -36.62 -0.62 -3.50
CA LYS A 660 -37.78 -1.51 -3.33
C LYS A 660 -37.92 -2.53 -4.46
N GLY A 661 -37.68 -2.10 -5.70
CA GLY A 661 -37.72 -2.98 -6.88
C GLY A 661 -36.67 -4.08 -6.81
N LEU A 662 -35.41 -3.73 -6.54
CA LEU A 662 -34.32 -4.70 -6.41
C LEU A 662 -34.47 -5.60 -5.20
N ALA A 663 -34.95 -5.09 -4.05
CA ALA A 663 -35.26 -5.91 -2.88
C ALA A 663 -36.27 -7.02 -3.20
N SER A 664 -37.34 -6.67 -3.94
CA SER A 664 -38.36 -7.64 -4.36
C SER A 664 -37.82 -8.72 -5.31
N LEU A 665 -36.93 -8.34 -6.23
CA LEU A 665 -36.35 -9.26 -7.21
C LEU A 665 -35.30 -10.18 -6.58
N ALA A 666 -34.49 -9.64 -5.68
CA ALA A 666 -33.48 -10.38 -4.94
C ALA A 666 -34.07 -11.33 -3.89
N LYS A 667 -35.39 -11.26 -3.62
CA LYS A 667 -36.07 -11.97 -2.51
C LYS A 667 -35.33 -11.75 -1.18
N ALA A 668 -34.83 -10.54 -0.97
CA ALA A 668 -33.96 -10.21 0.16
C ALA A 668 -34.74 -10.21 1.49
N SER A 669 -34.00 -10.33 2.60
CA SER A 669 -34.50 -10.18 3.97
C SER A 669 -35.26 -8.86 4.17
N PRO A 670 -36.13 -8.76 5.20
CA PRO A 670 -36.91 -7.54 5.47
C PRO A 670 -36.08 -6.27 5.78
N SER A 671 -34.76 -6.37 5.92
CA SER A 671 -33.84 -5.27 6.28
C SER A 671 -33.02 -4.72 5.11
N PHE A 672 -33.51 -4.81 3.86
CA PHE A 672 -32.79 -4.32 2.67
C PHE A 672 -32.54 -2.79 2.75
N GLY A 673 -31.28 -2.40 2.85
CA GLY A 673 -30.86 -1.00 2.96
C GLY A 673 -29.92 -0.54 1.85
N SER A 674 -29.25 0.60 2.07
CA SER A 674 -28.30 1.17 1.09
C SER A 674 -27.10 0.27 0.80
N GLY A 675 -26.64 -0.52 1.77
CA GLY A 675 -25.56 -1.48 1.58
C GLY A 675 -25.95 -2.60 0.61
N ASP A 676 -27.16 -3.14 0.78
CA ASP A 676 -27.70 -4.16 -0.12
C ASP A 676 -27.96 -3.59 -1.52
N LEU A 677 -28.48 -2.36 -1.62
CA LEU A 677 -28.65 -1.67 -2.89
C LEU A 677 -27.31 -1.51 -3.62
N ALA A 678 -26.27 -1.06 -2.92
CA ALA A 678 -24.92 -0.93 -3.47
C ALA A 678 -24.36 -2.29 -3.94
N LEU A 679 -24.60 -3.36 -3.18
CA LEU A 679 -24.23 -4.70 -3.62
C LEU A 679 -24.95 -5.07 -4.92
N GLN A 680 -26.25 -4.82 -5.03
CA GLN A 680 -26.98 -5.13 -6.27
C GLN A 680 -26.52 -4.26 -7.45
N LEU A 681 -26.18 -2.98 -7.22
CA LEU A 681 -25.70 -2.09 -8.28
C LEU A 681 -24.26 -2.36 -8.70
N THR A 682 -23.50 -3.13 -7.93
CA THR A 682 -22.11 -3.50 -8.22
C THR A 682 -21.98 -4.15 -9.59
N GLU A 683 -21.26 -3.50 -10.50
CA GLU A 683 -20.78 -4.10 -11.73
C GLU A 683 -19.42 -4.77 -11.46
N ALA A 684 -19.17 -5.93 -12.06
CA ALA A 684 -17.96 -6.69 -11.73
C ALA A 684 -16.74 -5.85 -12.09
N ALA A 685 -15.76 -5.76 -11.18
CA ALA A 685 -14.47 -5.18 -11.46
C ALA A 685 -13.88 -5.95 -12.66
N GLN A 686 -13.83 -5.29 -13.82
CA GLN A 686 -13.22 -5.87 -15.00
C GLN A 686 -11.72 -5.91 -14.77
N THR A 687 -11.11 -7.08 -14.96
CA THR A 687 -9.65 -7.22 -15.01
C THR A 687 -9.12 -6.24 -16.06
N ILE A 688 -8.28 -5.30 -15.63
CA ILE A 688 -7.73 -4.26 -16.49
C ILE A 688 -6.63 -4.87 -17.36
N VAL A 689 -5.72 -5.59 -16.72
CA VAL A 689 -4.60 -6.26 -17.37
C VAL A 689 -4.56 -7.70 -16.89
N ARG A 690 -4.48 -8.63 -17.83
CA ARG A 690 -4.18 -10.03 -17.55
C ARG A 690 -2.93 -10.41 -18.32
N TRP A 691 -1.88 -10.76 -17.60
CA TRP A 691 -0.66 -11.30 -18.17
C TRP A 691 -0.51 -12.76 -17.75
N VAL A 692 -0.18 -13.61 -18.70
CA VAL A 692 0.12 -15.03 -18.45
C VAL A 692 1.50 -15.29 -19.05
N LYS A 693 2.39 -15.91 -18.27
CA LYS A 693 3.70 -16.34 -18.74
C LYS A 693 3.49 -17.34 -19.87
N ALA A 694 4.11 -17.09 -21.02
CA ALA A 694 4.12 -18.07 -22.11
C ALA A 694 4.72 -19.40 -21.60
N PRO A 695 4.14 -20.56 -22.00
CA PRO A 695 4.55 -21.87 -21.52
C PRO A 695 6.00 -22.24 -21.87
#